data_AF-A0AAD4XR83-F1
#
_entry.id   AF-A0AAD4XR83-F1
#
_cell.length_a   1.000
_cell.length_b   1.000
_cell.length_c   1.000
_cell.angle_alpha   90.00
_cell.angle_beta   90.00
_cell.angle_gamma   90.00
#
_symmetry.space_group_name_H-M   'P 1'
#
loop_
_entity.id
_entity.type
_entity.pdbx_description
1 polymer ?
#
loop_
_entity_poly.entity_id
_entity_poly.type
_entity_poly.pdbx_seq_one_letter_code
_entity_poly.pdbx_strand_id
1 'polypeptide(L)'
;MAVSTTDSSSSSSVSEFQLIGPPSIHRQTPSTVPDSSPASAFIDLMVSNFNNLSTNSAPHRPSFSNLRGFTENGSATYVSSDNPLLDFFFHVVPNTPHESVTQRLESAWKHDPLTALKLICNLRGVRGTGKSDKEGFYAAALWLHKNHPKTLAINLKAMADFGYFKDLPEILFRLHEGISIRTELKNEWRIEKHRYPVDPETGKRVFKKNPDQKKVKAVPAYSDSEDEVWEDELLEKPKKKKQNKKEKRIEVSKRALERYNNDSEYRNLHDGVSEIFAEFLISDLKHLNSGETGKITLASKWCPSLDSSFDKATLLCESIARRIFPRSSCPEYEGVEEGHYAYRIRNRLRKEYLVPLREVLELPEVYMSSKMWESLPYNRVSSVAMKKYKSFFEAHDEERFNQYLESVKKGETKIAAGALLPHEIIASLDDEKDKDGDCNVAELQWKRMVDDLSKIGKLSDCLAIADVSGSMMGTPMDVAIALGLLVSEMSQDPWKGKLITFDTNPQFHKIKGDNLRSKTEFIKRMPWGGSTDFQKVFDQILQVAVDGKLKEEQIIKRLFVFSDMEFNQASRVYRGGYNYYYNQPRLDPAAQWETDYQVIQNKFREKGYKNVPEIVFWNLRDSKATPVLGQQKGVAMLSGYSKNLMTLFLEGDLGELTPIRVMEKAISGEEYSNLVVVD
;
A
#
# COMPACT_ATOMS: atom_id res chain seq x y z
N MET A 1 0.26 -7.87 68.87
CA MET A 1 0.52 -9.16 69.54
C MET A 1 0.45 -10.25 68.49
N ALA A 2 1.57 -10.92 68.25
CA ALA A 2 1.68 -12.07 67.37
C ALA A 2 1.40 -13.35 68.17
N VAL A 3 0.72 -14.33 67.56
CA VAL A 3 0.91 -15.76 67.84
C VAL A 3 0.70 -16.52 66.53
N SER A 4 1.68 -17.35 66.18
CA SER A 4 1.72 -18.23 65.03
C SER A 4 1.49 -19.69 65.42
N THR A 5 1.44 -20.53 64.37
CA THR A 5 1.68 -22.00 64.29
C THR A 5 0.54 -22.91 64.79
N THR A 6 0.11 -23.96 64.08
CA THR A 6 0.82 -24.93 63.21
C THR A 6 -0.04 -25.55 62.10
N ASP A 7 0.64 -25.93 61.01
CA ASP A 7 0.24 -26.79 59.88
C ASP A 7 -0.19 -28.23 60.24
N SER A 8 -1.00 -28.83 59.35
CA SER A 8 -0.71 -30.18 58.81
C SER A 8 -1.45 -30.45 57.49
N SER A 9 -0.63 -30.67 56.46
CA SER A 9 -0.82 -31.06 55.07
C SER A 9 -1.60 -32.35 54.77
N SER A 10 -2.24 -32.40 53.58
CA SER A 10 -2.17 -33.58 52.69
C SER A 10 -2.14 -33.14 51.23
N SER A 11 -1.03 -33.50 50.57
CA SER A 11 -0.58 -33.14 49.23
C SER A 11 -1.08 -34.08 48.12
N SER A 12 -1.32 -33.53 46.92
CA SER A 12 -1.09 -34.24 45.66
C SER A 12 -0.73 -33.25 44.53
N SER A 13 0.59 -33.16 44.28
CA SER A 13 1.33 -32.94 43.00
C SER A 13 0.79 -31.97 41.94
N VAL A 14 1.40 -30.80 41.70
CA VAL A 14 2.64 -30.53 40.87
C VAL A 14 2.32 -30.64 39.37
N SER A 15 1.92 -29.55 38.72
CA SER A 15 2.72 -28.57 37.93
C SER A 15 3.18 -29.07 36.55
N GLU A 16 2.59 -28.53 35.49
CA GLU A 16 3.20 -28.51 34.15
C GLU A 16 2.82 -27.20 33.42
N PHE A 17 3.24 -26.08 34.00
CA PHE A 17 3.40 -24.80 33.32
C PHE A 17 4.86 -24.38 33.52
N GLN A 18 5.68 -24.56 32.49
CA GLN A 18 7.07 -24.10 32.52
C GLN A 18 7.22 -22.84 31.66
N LEU A 19 7.34 -21.70 32.34
CA LEU A 19 7.82 -20.44 31.81
C LEU A 19 9.36 -20.46 31.81
N ILE A 20 9.98 -20.05 30.71
CA ILE A 20 11.43 -19.76 30.65
C ILE A 20 11.57 -18.24 30.52
N GLY A 21 12.08 -17.59 31.57
CA GLY A 21 12.47 -16.18 31.57
C GLY A 21 13.92 -15.97 31.06
N PRO A 22 14.34 -14.72 30.73
CA PRO A 22 15.63 -14.42 30.10
C PRO A 22 16.72 -14.04 31.13
N PRO A 23 17.94 -13.62 30.74
CA PRO A 23 18.97 -14.28 29.92
C PRO A 23 20.27 -14.47 30.74
N SER A 24 21.18 -15.31 30.26
CA SER A 24 22.51 -15.50 30.85
C SER A 24 23.32 -14.19 30.85
N ILE A 25 23.41 -13.57 32.02
CA ILE A 25 24.39 -12.54 32.39
C ILE A 25 25.79 -13.13 32.19
N HIS A 26 26.50 -12.68 31.17
CA HIS A 26 27.95 -12.85 31.11
C HIS A 26 28.60 -11.83 32.06
N ARG A 27 29.33 -12.37 33.04
CA ARG A 27 30.15 -11.63 34.01
C ARG A 27 31.08 -10.66 33.28
N GLN A 28 30.97 -9.39 33.65
CA GLN A 28 32.09 -8.45 33.54
C GLN A 28 33.16 -8.85 34.56
N THR A 29 34.37 -9.12 34.08
CA THR A 29 35.59 -9.09 34.90
C THR A 29 35.94 -7.63 35.23
N PRO A 30 36.40 -7.31 36.46
CA PRO A 30 36.87 -5.97 36.78
C PRO A 30 38.22 -5.73 36.08
N SER A 31 38.28 -4.77 35.17
CA SER A 31 39.54 -4.20 34.69
C SER A 31 40.12 -3.28 35.76
N THR A 32 41.23 -3.69 36.35
CA THR A 32 42.17 -2.81 37.04
C THR A 32 42.61 -1.70 36.09
N VAL A 33 42.45 -0.46 36.54
CA VAL A 33 43.01 0.74 35.93
C VAL A 33 44.50 0.80 36.24
N PRO A 34 45.39 0.94 35.24
CA PRO A 34 46.60 1.72 35.40
C PRO A 34 46.37 3.10 34.79
N ASP A 35 46.64 4.10 35.61
CA ASP A 35 46.82 5.49 35.23
C ASP A 35 47.80 5.59 34.05
N SER A 36 47.35 6.06 32.87
CA SER A 36 48.28 6.50 31.82
C SER A 36 47.60 7.47 30.85
N SER A 37 48.23 8.65 30.71
CA SER A 37 47.79 9.78 29.89
C SER A 37 47.49 9.42 28.41
N PRO A 38 46.61 10.17 27.71
CA PRO A 38 46.21 9.91 26.31
C PRO A 38 47.35 9.91 25.27
N ALA A 39 48.51 10.44 25.63
CA ALA A 39 49.65 10.54 24.73
C ALA A 39 50.42 9.21 24.56
N SER A 40 50.39 8.28 25.53
CA SER A 40 51.19 7.05 25.44
C SER A 40 50.55 5.99 24.56
N ALA A 41 49.23 5.82 24.60
CA ALA A 41 48.53 4.82 23.79
C ALA A 41 48.68 5.05 22.28
N PHE A 42 48.75 6.31 21.84
CA PHE A 42 48.99 6.65 20.45
C PHE A 42 50.44 6.37 20.03
N ILE A 43 51.41 6.64 20.90
CA ILE A 43 52.82 6.33 20.66
C ILE A 43 53.04 4.81 20.62
N ASP A 44 52.39 4.06 21.50
CA ASP A 44 52.46 2.59 21.52
C ASP A 44 51.84 1.98 20.25
N LEU A 45 50.72 2.55 19.76
CA LEU A 45 50.10 2.18 18.47
C LEU A 45 50.97 2.55 17.27
N MET A 46 51.69 3.67 17.32
CA MET A 46 52.67 4.04 16.30
C MET A 46 53.85 3.07 16.31
N VAL A 47 54.48 2.81 17.46
CA VAL A 47 55.65 1.92 17.55
C VAL A 47 55.31 0.49 17.11
N SER A 48 54.11 0.00 17.43
CA SER A 48 53.67 -1.35 17.05
C SER A 48 53.26 -1.50 15.59
N ASN A 49 52.78 -0.44 14.93
CA ASN A 49 52.20 -0.54 13.58
C ASN A 49 52.97 0.20 12.48
N PHE A 50 53.84 1.16 12.82
CA PHE A 50 54.50 2.04 11.85
C PHE A 50 55.41 1.29 10.87
N ASN A 51 56.09 0.23 11.33
CA ASN A 51 56.95 -0.60 10.47
C ASN A 51 56.21 -1.76 9.78
N ASN A 52 54.95 -2.04 10.16
CA ASN A 52 54.10 -3.10 9.58
C ASN A 52 53.24 -2.59 8.41
N LEU A 53 53.29 -1.30 8.10
CA LEU A 53 52.56 -0.69 6.98
C LEU A 53 53.14 -1.07 5.60
N SER A 54 54.36 -1.63 5.56
CA SER A 54 55.06 -1.97 4.31
C SER A 54 54.77 -3.37 3.76
N THR A 55 54.05 -4.23 4.50
CA THR A 55 53.83 -5.64 4.11
C THR A 55 52.38 -6.11 4.11
N ASN A 56 51.42 -5.24 4.43
CA ASN A 56 50.01 -5.53 4.23
C ASN A 56 49.55 -4.90 2.92
N SER A 57 49.25 -5.75 1.93
CA SER A 57 48.45 -5.35 0.78
C SER A 57 47.25 -4.54 1.25
N ALA A 58 46.97 -3.44 0.54
CA ALA A 58 45.84 -2.56 0.80
C ALA A 58 44.58 -3.41 1.07
N PRO A 59 43.74 -3.04 2.07
CA PRO A 59 42.53 -3.80 2.37
C PRO A 59 41.75 -3.98 1.07
N HIS A 60 41.46 -5.24 0.73
CA HIS A 60 40.61 -5.58 -0.42
C HIS A 60 39.33 -4.73 -0.34
N ARG A 61 39.15 -3.78 -1.26
CA ARG A 61 37.83 -3.19 -1.49
C ARG A 61 36.87 -4.36 -1.74
N PRO A 62 35.69 -4.41 -1.11
CA PRO A 62 34.69 -5.41 -1.44
C PRO A 62 34.46 -5.36 -2.95
N SER A 63 34.70 -6.49 -3.64
CA SER A 63 34.43 -6.58 -5.06
C SER A 63 32.93 -6.75 -5.26
N PHE A 64 32.19 -5.65 -5.38
CA PHE A 64 30.75 -5.63 -5.71
C PHE A 64 30.46 -6.04 -7.17
N SER A 65 31.38 -6.75 -7.83
CA SER A 65 31.22 -7.17 -9.23
C SER A 65 30.00 -8.05 -9.45
N ASN A 66 29.61 -8.82 -8.43
CA ASN A 66 28.41 -9.66 -8.41
C ASN A 66 27.09 -8.87 -8.31
N LEU A 67 27.13 -7.59 -7.91
CA LEU A 67 25.94 -6.72 -7.83
C LEU A 67 25.76 -5.86 -9.08
N ARG A 68 26.69 -5.91 -10.04
CA ARG A 68 26.63 -5.14 -11.28
C ARG A 68 25.67 -5.78 -12.27
N GLY A 69 24.84 -4.97 -12.91
CA GLY A 69 23.94 -5.39 -13.98
C GLY A 69 23.65 -4.27 -14.96
N PHE A 70 22.61 -4.46 -15.76
CA PHE A 70 22.14 -3.47 -16.72
C PHE A 70 20.63 -3.32 -16.60
N THR A 71 20.14 -2.11 -16.87
CA THR A 71 18.71 -1.83 -17.08
C THR A 71 18.21 -2.61 -18.30
N GLU A 72 16.90 -2.76 -18.42
CA GLU A 72 16.19 -3.20 -19.64
C GLU A 72 16.65 -2.38 -20.87
N ASN A 73 17.07 -1.14 -20.62
CA ASN A 73 17.55 -0.17 -21.61
C ASN A 73 19.09 -0.08 -21.73
N GLY A 74 19.82 -1.02 -21.13
CA GLY A 74 21.27 -1.19 -21.30
C GLY A 74 22.16 -0.18 -20.55
N SER A 75 21.62 0.65 -19.66
CA SER A 75 22.42 1.47 -18.75
C SER A 75 22.97 0.64 -17.60
N ALA A 76 24.15 0.99 -17.09
CA ALA A 76 24.75 0.30 -15.94
C ALA A 76 23.96 0.62 -14.66
N THR A 77 23.56 -0.44 -13.93
CA THR A 77 22.76 -0.32 -12.69
C THR A 77 23.00 -1.51 -11.78
N TYR A 78 22.88 -1.35 -10.47
CA TYR A 78 23.00 -2.50 -9.58
C TYR A 78 21.76 -3.40 -9.71
N VAL A 79 21.91 -4.70 -9.46
CA VAL A 79 20.78 -5.66 -9.38
C VAL A 79 20.21 -5.78 -7.96
N SER A 80 20.89 -5.19 -6.98
CA SER A 80 20.54 -5.18 -5.57
C SER A 80 21.23 -4.00 -4.88
N SER A 81 20.65 -3.51 -3.80
CA SER A 81 21.21 -2.47 -2.93
C SER A 81 22.25 -2.99 -1.94
N ASP A 82 22.61 -4.28 -1.99
CA ASP A 82 23.41 -4.99 -0.97
C ASP A 82 22.69 -5.15 0.39
N ASN A 83 21.38 -4.87 0.43
CA ASN A 83 20.55 -5.05 1.60
C ASN A 83 19.17 -5.64 1.20
N PRO A 84 18.87 -6.90 1.55
CA PRO A 84 17.61 -7.55 1.18
C PRO A 84 16.35 -6.85 1.69
N LEU A 85 16.41 -6.19 2.86
CA LEU A 85 15.29 -5.42 3.41
C LEU A 85 15.01 -4.19 2.54
N LEU A 86 16.06 -3.46 2.15
CA LEU A 86 15.96 -2.32 1.26
C LEU A 86 15.50 -2.75 -0.14
N ASP A 87 15.96 -3.90 -0.63
CA ASP A 87 15.49 -4.45 -1.90
C ASP A 87 13.99 -4.76 -1.87
N PHE A 88 13.48 -5.34 -0.77
CA PHE A 88 12.04 -5.52 -0.58
C PHE A 88 11.32 -4.17 -0.50
N PHE A 89 11.86 -3.22 0.26
CA PHE A 89 11.29 -1.88 0.41
C PHE A 89 11.30 -1.07 -0.88
N PHE A 90 12.26 -1.25 -1.78
CA PHE A 90 12.34 -0.46 -3.00
C PHE A 90 11.64 -1.14 -4.18
N HIS A 91 11.80 -2.45 -4.35
CA HIS A 91 11.34 -3.14 -5.55
C HIS A 91 9.90 -3.66 -5.48
N VAL A 92 9.31 -3.78 -4.28
CA VAL A 92 7.90 -4.17 -4.16
C VAL A 92 7.00 -2.95 -4.38
N VAL A 93 6.30 -2.95 -5.51
CA VAL A 93 5.31 -1.96 -5.95
C VAL A 93 3.99 -2.65 -6.33
N PRO A 94 2.86 -1.92 -6.48
CA PRO A 94 1.54 -2.56 -6.67
C PRO A 94 1.37 -3.51 -7.87
N ASN A 95 2.26 -3.44 -8.86
CA ASN A 95 2.24 -4.33 -10.03
C ASN A 95 3.32 -5.43 -9.97
N THR A 96 4.06 -5.55 -8.88
CA THR A 96 5.06 -6.61 -8.69
C THR A 96 4.35 -7.97 -8.63
N PRO A 97 4.78 -8.98 -9.43
CA PRO A 97 4.22 -10.32 -9.37
C PRO A 97 4.30 -10.93 -7.97
N HIS A 98 3.28 -11.68 -7.57
CA HIS A 98 3.21 -12.24 -6.21
C HIS A 98 4.42 -13.14 -5.90
N GLU A 99 4.90 -13.92 -6.88
CA GLU A 99 6.09 -14.77 -6.74
C GLU A 99 7.32 -13.91 -6.40
N SER A 100 7.52 -12.81 -7.13
CA SER A 100 8.61 -11.86 -6.90
C SER A 100 8.52 -11.24 -5.50
N VAL A 101 7.33 -10.88 -5.03
CA VAL A 101 7.11 -10.40 -3.65
C VAL A 101 7.57 -11.44 -2.63
N THR A 102 7.15 -12.70 -2.80
CA THR A 102 7.50 -13.77 -1.85
C THR A 102 8.99 -14.12 -1.85
N GLN A 103 9.67 -14.10 -3.00
CA GLN A 103 11.11 -14.36 -3.10
C GLN A 103 11.93 -13.26 -2.41
N ARG A 104 11.56 -11.99 -2.64
CA ARG A 104 12.21 -10.86 -1.96
C ARG A 104 11.93 -10.90 -0.46
N LEU A 105 10.70 -11.25 -0.07
CA LEU A 105 10.33 -11.38 1.33
C LEU A 105 11.13 -12.48 2.03
N GLU A 106 11.32 -13.63 1.40
CA GLU A 106 12.12 -14.72 1.97
C GLU A 106 13.57 -14.26 2.24
N SER A 107 14.15 -13.47 1.34
CA SER A 107 15.51 -12.93 1.50
C SER A 107 15.57 -11.87 2.62
N ALA A 108 14.56 -10.98 2.66
CA ALA A 108 14.41 -9.97 3.71
C ALA A 108 14.23 -10.62 5.10
N TRP A 109 13.40 -11.66 5.18
CA TRP A 109 13.12 -12.39 6.42
C TRP A 109 14.36 -13.11 6.96
N LYS A 110 15.14 -13.75 6.08
CA LYS A 110 16.43 -14.36 6.47
C LYS A 110 17.43 -13.35 7.00
N HIS A 111 17.34 -12.09 6.59
CA HIS A 111 18.22 -11.02 7.03
C HIS A 111 17.81 -10.45 8.40
N ASP A 112 16.55 -10.05 8.55
CA ASP A 112 15.97 -9.62 9.82
C ASP A 112 14.44 -9.83 9.79
N PRO A 113 13.92 -10.86 10.49
CA PRO A 113 12.50 -11.17 10.54
C PRO A 113 11.62 -10.02 11.05
N LEU A 114 12.07 -9.27 12.07
CA LEU A 114 11.27 -8.21 12.67
C LEU A 114 11.17 -7.03 11.72
N THR A 115 12.28 -6.65 11.10
CA THR A 115 12.28 -5.58 10.10
C THR A 115 11.51 -5.99 8.85
N ALA A 116 11.60 -7.26 8.41
CA ALA A 116 10.77 -7.78 7.33
C ALA A 116 9.27 -7.72 7.67
N LEU A 117 8.87 -8.11 8.90
CA LEU A 117 7.49 -7.99 9.36
C LEU A 117 6.99 -6.52 9.34
N LYS A 118 7.82 -5.57 9.80
CA LYS A 118 7.52 -4.14 9.69
C LYS A 118 7.32 -3.71 8.25
N LEU A 119 8.14 -4.21 7.32
CA LEU A 119 7.99 -3.92 5.89
C LEU A 119 6.70 -4.51 5.29
N ILE A 120 6.26 -5.69 5.73
CA ILE A 120 4.95 -6.26 5.37
C ILE A 120 3.82 -5.31 5.79
N CYS A 121 3.86 -4.83 7.04
CA CYS A 121 2.88 -3.86 7.54
C CYS A 121 2.97 -2.51 6.81
N ASN A 122 4.18 -2.07 6.44
CA ASN A 122 4.41 -0.88 5.65
C ASN A 122 3.79 -0.98 4.25
N LEU A 123 3.79 -2.15 3.60
CA LEU A 123 3.06 -2.34 2.33
C LEU A 123 1.59 -1.95 2.50
N ARG A 124 0.95 -2.42 3.56
CA ARG A 124 -0.48 -2.21 3.74
C ARG A 124 -0.86 -0.84 4.28
N GLY A 125 0.04 -0.15 4.98
CA GLY A 125 -0.24 1.13 5.65
C GLY A 125 -1.07 2.08 4.78
N VAL A 126 -2.24 2.49 5.30
CA VAL A 126 -3.17 3.43 4.64
C VAL A 126 -3.56 4.61 5.53
N ARG A 127 -3.23 4.58 6.82
CA ARG A 127 -3.63 5.58 7.82
C ARG A 127 -2.54 6.63 8.06
N GLY A 128 -2.03 7.22 6.98
CA GLY A 128 -0.97 8.23 7.05
C GLY A 128 0.45 7.67 7.01
N THR A 129 0.62 6.35 7.04
CA THR A 129 1.92 5.67 6.86
C THR A 129 1.85 4.65 5.72
N GLY A 130 3.01 4.11 5.32
CA GLY A 130 3.09 2.99 4.37
C GLY A 130 2.74 3.29 2.91
N LYS A 131 2.75 2.22 2.11
CA LYS A 131 2.68 2.24 0.63
C LYS A 131 1.27 2.06 0.07
N SER A 132 0.30 1.68 0.90
CA SER A 132 -1.07 1.36 0.47
C SER A 132 -1.15 0.27 -0.61
N ASP A 133 -0.14 -0.59 -0.71
CA ASP A 133 -0.07 -1.74 -1.60
C ASP A 133 -0.76 -2.95 -0.95
N LYS A 134 -2.04 -3.11 -1.27
CA LYS A 134 -2.85 -4.21 -0.77
C LYS A 134 -2.47 -5.56 -1.38
N GLU A 135 -2.07 -5.61 -2.66
CA GLU A 135 -1.84 -6.89 -3.35
C GLU A 135 -0.51 -7.49 -2.91
N GLY A 136 0.54 -6.66 -2.84
CA GLY A 136 1.82 -7.04 -2.22
C GLY A 136 1.64 -7.47 -0.76
N PHE A 137 0.81 -6.77 0.02
CA PHE A 137 0.49 -7.17 1.39
C PHE A 137 -0.19 -8.55 1.46
N TYR A 138 -1.19 -8.83 0.61
CA TYR A 138 -1.86 -10.14 0.65
C TYR A 138 -0.92 -11.27 0.24
N ALA A 139 -0.05 -11.06 -0.76
CA ALA A 139 0.98 -12.03 -1.11
C ALA A 139 1.91 -12.32 0.09
N ALA A 140 2.36 -11.28 0.78
CA ALA A 140 3.18 -11.40 1.99
C ALA A 140 2.44 -12.08 3.16
N ALA A 141 1.16 -11.76 3.39
CA ALA A 141 0.36 -12.38 4.44
C ALA A 141 0.12 -13.87 4.19
N LEU A 142 -0.12 -14.28 2.94
CA LEU A 142 -0.24 -15.69 2.56
C LEU A 142 1.11 -16.42 2.70
N TRP A 143 2.22 -15.75 2.40
CA TRP A 143 3.56 -16.28 2.65
C TRP A 143 3.84 -16.45 4.15
N LEU A 144 3.46 -15.49 5.00
CA LEU A 144 3.56 -15.63 6.45
C LEU A 144 2.70 -16.79 6.95
N HIS A 145 1.47 -16.95 6.46
CA HIS A 145 0.65 -18.09 6.85
C HIS A 145 1.31 -19.44 6.53
N LYS A 146 1.99 -19.53 5.39
CA LYS A 146 2.68 -20.75 4.96
C LYS A 146 3.96 -21.03 5.77
N ASN A 147 4.72 -20.02 6.13
CA ASN A 147 6.08 -20.19 6.69
C ASN A 147 6.21 -19.81 8.17
N HIS A 148 5.43 -18.84 8.64
CA HIS A 148 5.45 -18.28 10.00
C HIS A 148 4.00 -18.03 10.51
N PRO A 149 3.17 -19.09 10.61
CA PRO A 149 1.74 -18.95 10.89
C PRO A 149 1.43 -18.35 12.28
N LYS A 150 2.24 -18.63 13.30
CA LYS A 150 2.04 -18.07 14.65
C LYS A 150 2.34 -16.59 14.66
N THR A 151 3.39 -16.18 13.94
CA THR A 151 3.74 -14.77 13.74
C THR A 151 2.63 -14.03 13.00
N LEU A 152 2.00 -14.63 11.99
CA LEU A 152 0.81 -14.02 11.38
C LEU A 152 -0.35 -13.88 12.39
N ALA A 153 -0.67 -14.95 13.11
CA ALA A 153 -1.81 -15.00 14.01
C ALA A 153 -1.71 -13.98 15.16
N ILE A 154 -0.54 -13.84 15.80
CA ILE A 154 -0.36 -12.93 16.94
C ILE A 154 -0.42 -11.45 16.53
N ASN A 155 -0.09 -11.13 15.27
CA ASN A 155 -0.06 -9.75 14.76
C ASN A 155 -1.34 -9.30 14.06
N LEU A 156 -2.41 -10.11 14.01
CA LEU A 156 -3.64 -9.79 13.28
C LEU A 156 -4.25 -8.43 13.67
N LYS A 157 -4.25 -8.12 14.97
CA LYS A 157 -4.75 -6.83 15.49
C LYS A 157 -3.92 -5.66 14.96
N ALA A 158 -2.60 -5.74 15.10
CA ALA A 158 -1.69 -4.73 14.57
C ALA A 158 -1.85 -4.55 13.05
N MET A 159 -1.98 -5.64 12.28
CA MET A 159 -2.22 -5.59 10.84
C MET A 159 -3.54 -4.88 10.48
N ALA A 160 -4.61 -5.07 11.26
CA ALA A 160 -5.87 -4.36 11.08
C ALA A 160 -5.78 -2.86 11.38
N ASP A 161 -4.86 -2.46 12.27
CA ASP A 161 -4.56 -1.06 12.59
C ASP A 161 -3.79 -0.36 11.46
N PHE A 162 -2.78 -1.02 10.87
CA PHE A 162 -2.10 -0.53 9.67
C PHE A 162 -3.06 -0.43 8.46
N GLY A 163 -3.90 -1.44 8.31
CA GLY A 163 -4.88 -1.58 7.25
C GLY A 163 -6.31 -1.24 7.69
N TYR A 164 -7.22 -2.16 7.37
CA TYR A 164 -8.61 -2.17 7.81
C TYR A 164 -8.99 -3.58 8.29
N PHE A 165 -10.00 -3.67 9.16
CA PHE A 165 -10.62 -4.96 9.53
C PHE A 165 -11.01 -5.84 8.34
N LYS A 166 -11.28 -5.26 7.16
CA LYS A 166 -11.60 -5.98 5.92
C LYS A 166 -10.47 -6.88 5.41
N ASP A 167 -9.23 -6.59 5.80
CA ASP A 167 -8.08 -7.34 5.34
C ASP A 167 -8.05 -8.73 5.97
N LEU A 168 -8.57 -8.89 7.20
CA LEU A 168 -8.66 -10.16 7.92
C LEU A 168 -9.52 -11.23 7.20
N PRO A 169 -10.80 -10.97 6.85
CA PRO A 169 -11.59 -11.92 6.06
C PRO A 169 -11.05 -12.07 4.63
N GLU A 170 -10.35 -11.07 4.07
CA GLU A 170 -9.73 -11.18 2.74
C GLU A 170 -8.54 -12.15 2.73
N ILE A 171 -7.71 -12.17 3.78
CA ILE A 171 -6.63 -13.15 3.94
C ILE A 171 -7.21 -14.57 3.96
N LEU A 172 -8.23 -14.82 4.80
CA LEU A 172 -8.89 -16.13 4.88
C LEU A 172 -9.54 -16.53 3.55
N PHE A 173 -10.18 -15.59 2.87
CA PHE A 173 -10.80 -15.80 1.56
C PHE A 173 -9.77 -16.19 0.49
N ARG A 174 -8.63 -15.49 0.43
CA ARG A 174 -7.56 -15.78 -0.54
C ARG A 174 -6.80 -17.06 -0.22
N LEU A 175 -6.70 -17.44 1.04
CA LEU A 175 -6.21 -18.77 1.41
C LEU A 175 -7.08 -19.87 0.79
N HIS A 176 -8.40 -19.66 0.74
CA HIS A 176 -9.36 -20.64 0.19
C HIS A 176 -9.42 -20.65 -1.34
N GLU A 177 -9.55 -19.47 -1.95
CA GLU A 177 -9.84 -19.34 -3.38
C GLU A 177 -8.58 -19.06 -4.23
N GLY A 178 -7.45 -18.77 -3.59
CA GLY A 178 -6.19 -18.41 -4.25
C GLY A 178 -5.94 -16.90 -4.28
N ILE A 179 -4.66 -16.53 -4.41
CA ILE A 179 -4.21 -15.12 -4.34
C ILE A 179 -4.81 -14.25 -5.47
N SER A 180 -5.08 -14.84 -6.64
CA SER A 180 -5.52 -14.16 -7.87
C SER A 180 -7.04 -14.03 -8.00
N ILE A 181 -7.82 -14.58 -7.06
CA ILE A 181 -9.29 -14.70 -7.16
C ILE A 181 -9.99 -13.36 -7.44
N ARG A 182 -9.52 -12.25 -6.86
CA ARG A 182 -10.14 -10.93 -7.07
C ARG A 182 -9.97 -10.42 -8.49
N THR A 183 -8.83 -10.71 -9.10
CA THR A 183 -8.54 -10.36 -10.49
C THR A 183 -9.40 -11.20 -11.44
N GLU A 184 -9.50 -12.51 -11.16
CA GLU A 184 -10.34 -13.44 -11.92
C GLU A 184 -11.81 -13.02 -11.89
N LEU A 185 -12.39 -12.82 -10.70
CA LEU A 185 -13.77 -12.37 -10.53
C LEU A 185 -14.05 -11.03 -11.22
N LYS A 186 -13.08 -10.09 -11.19
CA LYS A 186 -13.20 -8.81 -11.88
C LYS A 186 -13.21 -8.99 -13.40
N ASN A 187 -12.37 -9.87 -13.93
CA ASN A 187 -12.32 -10.17 -15.36
C ASN A 187 -13.59 -10.89 -15.83
N GLU A 188 -14.07 -11.88 -15.08
CA GLU A 188 -15.35 -12.53 -15.34
C GLU A 188 -16.51 -11.53 -15.37
N TRP A 189 -16.58 -10.64 -14.36
CA TRP A 189 -17.60 -9.60 -14.32
C TRP A 189 -17.49 -8.62 -15.48
N ARG A 190 -16.26 -8.25 -15.90
CA ARG A 190 -16.05 -7.40 -17.08
C ARG A 190 -16.57 -8.10 -18.34
N ILE A 191 -16.23 -9.37 -18.55
CA ILE A 191 -16.70 -10.16 -19.70
C ILE A 191 -18.23 -10.22 -19.69
N GLU A 192 -18.84 -10.57 -18.56
CA GLU A 192 -20.29 -10.65 -18.44
C GLU A 192 -20.97 -9.29 -18.67
N LYS A 193 -20.40 -8.19 -18.14
CA LYS A 193 -20.90 -6.85 -18.40
C LYS A 193 -20.89 -6.51 -19.90
N HIS A 194 -19.90 -6.97 -20.65
CA HIS A 194 -19.81 -6.70 -22.09
C HIS A 194 -20.81 -7.51 -22.93
N ARG A 195 -21.44 -8.55 -22.37
CA ARG A 195 -22.50 -9.33 -23.03
C ARG A 195 -23.86 -8.64 -23.03
N TYR A 196 -24.09 -7.63 -22.19
CA TYR A 196 -25.35 -6.89 -22.19
C TYR A 196 -25.47 -5.97 -23.41
N PRO A 197 -26.64 -5.95 -24.09
CA PRO A 197 -26.86 -5.12 -25.26
C PRO A 197 -26.72 -3.64 -24.90
N VAL A 198 -26.24 -2.84 -25.84
CA VAL A 198 -26.13 -1.39 -25.71
C VAL A 198 -27.39 -0.76 -26.29
N ASP A 199 -28.02 0.11 -25.51
CA ASP A 199 -29.12 0.96 -25.95
C ASP A 199 -28.59 1.95 -27.02
N PRO A 200 -29.15 1.95 -28.25
CA PRO A 200 -28.65 2.80 -29.33
C PRO A 200 -28.84 4.29 -29.08
N GLU A 201 -29.84 4.70 -28.30
CA GLU A 201 -30.17 6.12 -28.05
C GLU A 201 -29.33 6.69 -26.92
N THR A 202 -29.13 5.92 -25.86
CA THR A 202 -28.43 6.39 -24.66
C THR A 202 -26.96 5.97 -24.62
N GLY A 203 -26.52 5.05 -25.49
CA GLY A 203 -25.19 4.45 -25.45
C GLY A 203 -24.93 3.60 -24.20
N LYS A 204 -25.94 3.36 -23.35
CA LYS A 204 -25.81 2.65 -22.08
C LYS A 204 -26.14 1.18 -22.25
N ARG A 205 -25.44 0.31 -21.51
CA ARG A 205 -25.77 -1.13 -21.49
C ARG A 205 -27.09 -1.37 -20.77
N VAL A 206 -28.03 -2.04 -21.43
CA VAL A 206 -29.34 -2.39 -20.88
C VAL A 206 -29.22 -3.73 -20.16
N PHE A 207 -29.31 -3.68 -18.83
CA PHE A 207 -29.60 -4.89 -18.06
C PHE A 207 -31.04 -5.31 -18.38
N LYS A 208 -31.22 -6.49 -18.98
CA LYS A 208 -32.57 -7.09 -19.07
C LYS A 208 -33.12 -7.20 -17.65
N LYS A 209 -34.08 -6.34 -17.29
CA LYS A 209 -34.90 -6.54 -16.10
C LYS A 209 -35.63 -7.88 -16.25
N ASN A 210 -35.77 -8.61 -15.15
CA ASN A 210 -36.65 -9.79 -15.10
C ASN A 210 -38.02 -9.43 -15.70
N PRO A 211 -38.68 -10.34 -16.45
CA PRO A 211 -40.00 -10.10 -17.03
C PRO A 211 -41.10 -9.73 -16.01
N ASP A 212 -40.87 -9.93 -14.71
CA ASP A 212 -41.86 -9.74 -13.63
C ASP A 212 -42.30 -8.28 -13.36
N GLN A 213 -41.90 -7.29 -14.16
CA GLN A 213 -42.27 -5.87 -13.97
C GLN A 213 -43.06 -5.24 -15.12
N LYS A 214 -43.78 -6.02 -15.93
CA LYS A 214 -44.85 -5.48 -16.77
C LYS A 214 -46.18 -6.19 -16.48
N LYS A 215 -46.98 -5.65 -15.56
CA LYS A 215 -48.43 -5.77 -15.65
C LYS A 215 -48.87 -4.95 -16.86
N VAL A 216 -49.24 -5.62 -17.96
CA VAL A 216 -50.02 -5.00 -19.05
C VAL A 216 -51.29 -5.81 -19.25
N LYS A 217 -52.36 -5.07 -19.48
CA LYS A 217 -53.78 -5.45 -19.52
C LYS A 217 -54.09 -6.52 -20.59
N ALA A 218 -55.11 -7.33 -20.30
CA ALA A 218 -55.80 -8.28 -21.19
C ALA A 218 -56.38 -7.56 -22.45
N VAL A 219 -56.71 -8.15 -23.62
CA VAL A 219 -57.29 -9.43 -24.14
C VAL A 219 -57.08 -9.42 -25.72
N PRO A 220 -57.52 -10.35 -26.62
CA PRO A 220 -57.79 -11.81 -26.61
C PRO A 220 -57.08 -12.68 -27.69
N ALA A 221 -57.02 -13.98 -27.35
CA ALA A 221 -56.96 -15.24 -28.10
C ALA A 221 -56.79 -15.28 -29.65
N TYR A 222 -55.77 -16.04 -30.10
CA TYR A 222 -55.83 -17.03 -31.19
C TYR A 222 -54.82 -18.18 -30.91
N SER A 223 -55.18 -19.39 -31.36
CA SER A 223 -54.54 -20.73 -31.20
C SER A 223 -53.19 -20.86 -31.96
N ASP A 224 -52.28 -21.85 -31.83
CA ASP A 224 -52.23 -23.20 -31.26
C ASP A 224 -50.75 -23.63 -31.02
N SER A 225 -50.47 -24.35 -29.93
CA SER A 225 -49.52 -25.47 -29.79
C SER A 225 -47.97 -25.34 -29.85
N GLU A 226 -47.34 -24.19 -30.11
CA GLU A 226 -45.85 -24.07 -30.04
C GLU A 226 -45.32 -23.29 -28.82
N ASP A 227 -46.19 -22.65 -28.04
CA ASP A 227 -45.77 -21.78 -26.93
C ASP A 227 -45.46 -22.53 -25.61
N GLU A 228 -46.04 -23.71 -25.35
CA GLU A 228 -45.83 -24.44 -24.08
C GLU A 228 -44.37 -24.90 -23.90
N VAL A 229 -43.69 -25.31 -24.98
CA VAL A 229 -42.28 -25.76 -24.92
C VAL A 229 -41.32 -24.60 -24.66
N TRP A 230 -41.62 -23.42 -25.21
CA TRP A 230 -40.82 -22.21 -25.00
C TRP A 230 -41.01 -21.62 -23.61
N GLU A 231 -42.23 -21.68 -23.06
CA GLU A 231 -42.54 -21.23 -21.71
C GLU A 231 -41.88 -22.11 -20.63
N ASP A 232 -41.89 -23.44 -20.82
CA ASP A 232 -41.18 -24.37 -19.93
C ASP A 232 -39.67 -24.17 -19.98
N GLU A 233 -39.07 -23.96 -21.16
CA GLU A 233 -37.63 -23.72 -21.28
C GLU A 233 -37.21 -22.36 -20.66
N LEU A 234 -38.08 -21.35 -20.73
CA LEU A 234 -37.90 -20.03 -20.10
C LEU A 234 -38.09 -20.07 -18.58
N LEU A 235 -38.91 -20.98 -18.04
CA LEU A 235 -39.08 -21.21 -16.61
C LEU A 235 -38.03 -22.16 -16.02
N GLU A 236 -37.51 -23.09 -16.81
CA GLU A 236 -36.46 -24.04 -16.42
C GLU A 236 -35.07 -23.41 -16.37
N LYS A 237 -34.69 -22.55 -17.34
CA LYS A 237 -33.37 -21.88 -17.35
C LYS A 237 -33.09 -21.09 -16.05
N PRO A 238 -34.04 -20.32 -15.49
CA PRO A 238 -33.91 -19.67 -14.18
C PRO A 238 -33.85 -20.67 -13.01
N LYS A 239 -34.64 -21.75 -13.04
CA LYS A 239 -34.66 -22.80 -12.01
C LYS A 239 -33.31 -23.55 -11.97
N LYS A 240 -32.81 -24.02 -13.11
CA LYS A 240 -31.48 -24.64 -13.29
C LYS A 240 -30.35 -23.68 -12.88
N LYS A 241 -30.41 -22.39 -13.25
CA LYS A 241 -29.44 -21.38 -12.78
C LYS A 241 -29.49 -21.15 -11.26
N LYS A 242 -30.68 -21.14 -10.65
CA LYS A 242 -30.83 -21.03 -9.18
C LYS A 242 -30.30 -22.27 -8.47
N GLN A 243 -30.53 -23.45 -9.03
CA GLN A 243 -30.06 -24.73 -8.50
C GLN A 243 -28.54 -24.86 -8.57
N ASN A 244 -27.92 -24.59 -9.72
CA ASN A 244 -26.46 -24.58 -9.85
C ASN A 244 -25.79 -23.56 -8.90
N LYS A 245 -26.44 -22.40 -8.68
CA LYS A 245 -25.97 -21.41 -7.68
C LYS A 245 -26.09 -21.94 -6.24
N LYS A 246 -27.09 -22.77 -5.93
CA LYS A 246 -27.27 -23.37 -4.60
C LYS A 246 -26.26 -24.49 -4.38
N GLU A 247 -26.01 -25.33 -5.37
CA GLU A 247 -25.01 -26.40 -5.32
C GLU A 247 -23.60 -25.84 -5.16
N LYS A 248 -23.22 -24.85 -5.99
CA LYS A 248 -21.92 -24.15 -5.86
C LYS A 248 -21.75 -23.50 -4.47
N ARG A 249 -22.83 -23.01 -3.85
CA ARG A 249 -22.78 -22.48 -2.47
C ARG A 249 -22.48 -23.56 -1.45
N ILE A 250 -23.15 -24.71 -1.54
CA ILE A 250 -22.95 -25.83 -0.61
C ILE A 250 -21.52 -26.35 -0.72
N GLU A 251 -21.01 -26.46 -1.94
CA GLU A 251 -19.65 -26.93 -2.20
C GLU A 251 -18.57 -26.02 -1.60
N VAL A 252 -18.72 -24.69 -1.75
CA VAL A 252 -17.80 -23.72 -1.14
C VAL A 252 -17.80 -23.83 0.40
N SER A 253 -18.98 -23.91 1.02
CA SER A 253 -19.08 -24.04 2.48
C SER A 253 -18.57 -25.39 3.01
N LYS A 254 -18.75 -26.48 2.26
CA LYS A 254 -18.17 -27.80 2.59
C LYS A 254 -16.65 -27.74 2.59
N ARG A 255 -16.05 -27.16 1.54
CA ARG A 255 -14.60 -26.98 1.44
C ARG A 255 -14.05 -26.15 2.59
N ALA A 256 -14.77 -25.09 2.98
CA ALA A 256 -14.37 -24.26 4.11
C ALA A 256 -14.34 -25.05 5.42
N LEU A 257 -15.36 -25.88 5.66
CA LEU A 257 -15.45 -26.74 6.84
C LEU A 257 -14.37 -27.84 6.83
N GLU A 258 -14.14 -28.49 5.69
CA GLU A 258 -13.08 -29.48 5.53
C GLU A 258 -11.71 -28.89 5.86
N ARG A 259 -11.42 -27.68 5.36
CA ARG A 259 -10.16 -27.00 5.66
C ARG A 259 -10.04 -26.64 7.13
N TYR A 260 -11.08 -26.05 7.73
CA TYR A 260 -11.09 -25.73 9.15
C TYR A 260 -10.84 -26.96 10.04
N ASN A 261 -11.35 -28.13 9.66
CA ASN A 261 -11.17 -29.36 10.42
C ASN A 261 -9.77 -29.99 10.24
N ASN A 262 -9.20 -29.88 9.04
CA ASN A 262 -7.99 -30.62 8.66
C ASN A 262 -6.69 -29.79 8.68
N ASP A 263 -6.77 -28.46 8.66
CA ASP A 263 -5.62 -27.55 8.62
C ASP A 263 -5.55 -26.76 9.93
N SER A 264 -4.67 -27.18 10.84
CA SER A 264 -4.53 -26.56 12.18
C SER A 264 -4.08 -25.11 12.11
N GLU A 265 -3.20 -24.77 11.17
CA GLU A 265 -2.71 -23.41 11.01
C GLU A 265 -3.81 -22.50 10.48
N TYR A 266 -4.60 -22.98 9.51
CA TYR A 266 -5.77 -22.24 9.05
C TYR A 266 -6.79 -22.05 10.16
N ARG A 267 -7.07 -23.10 10.95
CA ARG A 267 -7.99 -23.03 12.10
C ARG A 267 -7.54 -21.98 13.10
N ASN A 268 -6.27 -21.98 13.49
CA ASN A 268 -5.71 -20.99 14.43
C ASN A 268 -5.86 -19.55 13.91
N LEU A 269 -5.58 -19.34 12.61
CA LEU A 269 -5.74 -18.02 11.98
C LEU A 269 -7.22 -17.60 11.94
N HIS A 270 -8.11 -18.49 11.53
CA HIS A 270 -9.55 -18.27 11.47
C HIS A 270 -10.14 -17.95 12.84
N ASP A 271 -9.71 -18.68 13.86
CA ASP A 271 -10.11 -18.48 15.24
C ASP A 271 -9.62 -17.12 15.76
N GLY A 272 -8.37 -16.74 15.47
CA GLY A 272 -7.83 -15.42 15.82
C GLY A 272 -8.59 -14.26 15.14
N VAL A 273 -8.94 -14.40 13.86
CA VAL A 273 -9.80 -13.41 13.16
C VAL A 273 -11.18 -13.32 13.81
N SER A 274 -11.77 -14.46 14.15
CA SER A 274 -13.09 -14.52 14.78
C SER A 274 -13.10 -13.89 16.18
N GLU A 275 -12.02 -14.10 16.95
CA GLU A 275 -11.82 -13.49 18.27
C GLU A 275 -11.76 -11.97 18.18
N ILE A 276 -10.93 -11.43 17.28
CA ILE A 276 -10.80 -9.99 17.07
C ILE A 276 -12.16 -9.35 16.77
N PHE A 277 -12.94 -9.93 15.83
CA PHE A 277 -14.26 -9.38 15.55
C PHE A 277 -15.20 -9.47 16.75
N ALA A 278 -15.20 -10.58 17.50
CA ALA A 278 -16.03 -10.72 18.69
C ALA A 278 -15.68 -9.67 19.77
N GLU A 279 -14.39 -9.51 20.10
CA GLU A 279 -13.90 -8.53 21.06
C GLU A 279 -14.33 -7.10 20.71
N PHE A 280 -14.07 -6.67 19.47
CA PHE A 280 -14.42 -5.31 19.03
C PHE A 280 -15.93 -5.11 18.96
N LEU A 281 -16.72 -6.08 18.49
CA LEU A 281 -18.18 -5.97 18.46
C LEU A 281 -18.78 -5.87 19.87
N ILE A 282 -18.25 -6.62 20.85
CA ILE A 282 -18.64 -6.52 22.25
C ILE A 282 -18.29 -5.14 22.83
N SER A 283 -17.08 -4.65 22.57
CA SER A 283 -16.66 -3.32 23.01
C SER A 283 -17.52 -2.21 22.38
N ASP A 284 -17.74 -2.28 21.07
CA ASP A 284 -18.53 -1.31 20.32
C ASP A 284 -19.99 -1.26 20.82
N LEU A 285 -20.58 -2.42 21.12
CA LEU A 285 -21.95 -2.48 21.66
C LEU A 285 -22.03 -1.88 23.07
N LYS A 286 -21.00 -2.07 23.91
CA LYS A 286 -20.91 -1.40 25.22
C LYS A 286 -20.83 0.12 25.06
N HIS A 287 -20.01 0.62 24.14
CA HIS A 287 -19.92 2.05 23.85
C HIS A 287 -21.25 2.60 23.34
N LEU A 288 -21.93 1.89 22.44
CA LEU A 288 -23.26 2.27 21.96
C LEU A 288 -24.26 2.39 23.12
N ASN A 289 -24.32 1.38 24.00
CA ASN A 289 -25.24 1.37 25.14
C ASN A 289 -24.93 2.48 26.17
N SER A 290 -23.67 2.90 26.27
CA SER A 290 -23.24 4.02 27.12
C SER A 290 -23.38 5.41 26.47
N GLY A 291 -23.80 5.48 25.20
CA GLY A 291 -23.90 6.73 24.43
C GLY A 291 -22.56 7.27 23.89
N GLU A 292 -21.46 6.54 24.06
CA GLU A 292 -20.10 6.92 23.61
C GLU A 292 -19.87 6.60 22.12
N THR A 293 -20.74 7.12 21.24
CA THR A 293 -20.74 6.77 19.81
C THR A 293 -19.43 7.07 19.08
N GLY A 294 -18.63 8.03 19.56
CA GLY A 294 -17.32 8.37 19.00
C GLY A 294 -16.23 7.32 19.23
N LYS A 295 -16.43 6.36 20.14
CA LYS A 295 -15.49 5.25 20.40
C LYS A 295 -15.80 3.99 19.59
N ILE A 296 -16.91 3.97 18.87
CA ILE A 296 -17.34 2.81 18.07
C ILE A 296 -16.40 2.64 16.87
N THR A 297 -15.85 1.45 16.72
CA THR A 297 -14.94 1.12 15.63
C THR A 297 -15.67 0.76 14.33
N LEU A 298 -14.90 0.54 13.26
CA LEU A 298 -15.43 0.04 11.99
C LEU A 298 -15.51 -1.51 11.93
N ALA A 299 -15.37 -2.21 13.06
CA ALA A 299 -15.44 -3.67 13.09
C ALA A 299 -16.78 -4.17 12.55
N SER A 300 -17.91 -3.58 12.96
CA SER A 300 -19.25 -3.94 12.47
C SER A 300 -19.44 -3.71 10.95
N LYS A 301 -18.78 -2.69 10.39
CA LYS A 301 -18.78 -2.41 8.94
C LYS A 301 -18.11 -3.54 8.15
N TRP A 302 -17.02 -4.08 8.67
CA TRP A 302 -16.18 -5.05 7.97
C TRP A 302 -16.41 -6.49 8.39
N CYS A 303 -17.11 -6.73 9.50
CA CYS A 303 -17.62 -8.04 9.86
C CYS A 303 -18.51 -8.56 8.71
N PRO A 304 -18.28 -9.79 8.22
CA PRO A 304 -19.11 -10.37 7.17
C PRO A 304 -20.59 -10.30 7.53
N SER A 305 -21.43 -9.96 6.56
CA SER A 305 -22.88 -10.16 6.70
C SER A 305 -23.21 -11.64 6.48
N LEU A 306 -24.26 -12.13 7.14
CA LEU A 306 -24.79 -13.47 6.89
C LEU A 306 -24.99 -13.70 5.39
N ASP A 307 -24.50 -14.84 4.91
CA ASP A 307 -24.59 -15.25 3.50
C ASP A 307 -23.88 -14.30 2.51
N SER A 308 -23.02 -13.40 2.98
CA SER A 308 -22.10 -12.66 2.11
C SER A 308 -21.10 -13.61 1.43
N SER A 309 -20.38 -13.13 0.41
CA SER A 309 -19.35 -13.94 -0.25
C SER A 309 -18.27 -14.40 0.74
N PHE A 310 -17.88 -13.53 1.68
CA PHE A 310 -16.94 -13.88 2.74
C PHE A 310 -17.50 -14.94 3.66
N ASP A 311 -18.71 -14.75 4.19
CA ASP A 311 -19.33 -15.71 5.10
C ASP A 311 -19.51 -17.09 4.46
N LYS A 312 -19.90 -17.14 3.18
CA LYS A 312 -20.03 -18.40 2.44
C LYS A 312 -18.71 -19.15 2.29
N ALA A 313 -17.62 -18.42 2.06
CA ALA A 313 -16.30 -18.97 1.82
C ALA A 313 -15.50 -19.27 3.09
N THR A 314 -15.89 -18.71 4.23
CA THR A 314 -15.09 -18.79 5.47
C THR A 314 -15.89 -19.23 6.70
N LEU A 315 -17.23 -19.18 6.66
CA LEU A 315 -18.13 -19.45 7.80
C LEU A 315 -17.86 -18.57 9.03
N LEU A 316 -17.25 -17.39 8.82
CA LEU A 316 -16.86 -16.48 9.90
C LEU A 316 -18.04 -16.02 10.77
N CYS A 317 -19.25 -15.83 10.22
CA CYS A 317 -20.36 -15.36 11.05
C CYS A 317 -20.75 -16.38 12.12
N GLU A 318 -20.64 -17.68 11.83
CA GLU A 318 -20.88 -18.72 12.83
C GLU A 318 -19.81 -18.68 13.92
N SER A 319 -18.54 -18.62 13.52
CA SER A 319 -17.40 -18.62 14.44
C SER A 319 -17.37 -17.41 15.37
N ILE A 320 -17.70 -16.22 14.84
CA ILE A 320 -17.85 -14.98 15.62
C ILE A 320 -19.05 -15.10 16.56
N ALA A 321 -20.20 -15.58 16.07
CA ALA A 321 -21.40 -15.71 16.89
C ALA A 321 -21.22 -16.71 18.05
N ARG A 322 -20.47 -17.80 17.84
CA ARG A 322 -20.17 -18.79 18.90
C ARG A 322 -19.33 -18.20 20.04
N ARG A 323 -18.49 -17.20 19.77
CA ARG A 323 -17.68 -16.48 20.77
C ARG A 323 -18.48 -15.46 21.55
N ILE A 324 -19.40 -14.76 20.88
CA ILE A 324 -20.28 -13.77 21.52
C ILE A 324 -21.37 -14.45 22.35
N PHE A 325 -21.90 -15.60 21.88
CA PHE A 325 -22.99 -16.33 22.52
C PHE A 325 -22.60 -17.77 22.83
N PRO A 326 -21.59 -18.02 23.69
CA PRO A 326 -21.13 -19.37 23.95
C PRO A 326 -22.20 -20.17 24.67
N ARG A 327 -22.36 -21.44 24.27
CA ARG A 327 -23.37 -22.36 24.81
C ARG A 327 -23.28 -22.51 26.33
N SER A 328 -22.07 -22.51 26.87
CA SER A 328 -21.79 -22.61 28.32
C SER A 328 -22.31 -21.43 29.13
N SER A 329 -22.49 -20.26 28.51
CA SER A 329 -22.93 -19.03 29.20
C SER A 329 -24.39 -18.68 28.94
N CYS A 330 -25.11 -19.50 28.17
CA CYS A 330 -26.47 -19.23 27.70
C CYS A 330 -27.40 -20.42 28.01
N PRO A 331 -28.12 -20.41 29.15
CA PRO A 331 -29.04 -21.48 29.54
C PRO A 331 -30.11 -21.80 28.48
N GLU A 332 -30.49 -20.80 27.66
CA GLU A 332 -31.46 -20.95 26.56
C GLU A 332 -31.02 -21.89 25.43
N TYR A 333 -29.75 -22.33 25.41
CA TYR A 333 -29.20 -23.26 24.42
C TYR A 333 -28.89 -24.65 24.99
N GLU A 334 -29.22 -24.89 26.26
CA GLU A 334 -29.14 -26.22 26.84
C GLU A 334 -30.14 -27.16 26.13
N GLY A 335 -29.66 -28.35 25.71
CA GLY A 335 -30.48 -29.32 24.98
C GLY A 335 -30.88 -28.96 23.53
N VAL A 336 -30.55 -27.76 23.03
CA VAL A 336 -30.81 -27.37 21.64
C VAL A 336 -29.89 -28.13 20.66
N GLU A 337 -30.45 -28.59 19.54
CA GLU A 337 -29.68 -29.23 18.47
C GLU A 337 -28.65 -28.27 17.85
N GLU A 338 -27.44 -28.76 17.50
CA GLU A 338 -26.33 -27.93 17.00
C GLU A 338 -26.72 -27.05 15.80
N GLY A 339 -27.47 -27.58 14.83
CA GLY A 339 -27.90 -26.79 13.67
C GLY A 339 -28.83 -25.63 14.05
N HIS A 340 -29.75 -25.87 15.00
CA HIS A 340 -30.67 -24.87 15.52
C HIS A 340 -29.95 -23.82 16.37
N TYR A 341 -28.98 -24.24 17.19
CA TYR A 341 -28.12 -23.35 17.96
C TYR A 341 -27.33 -22.41 17.04
N ALA A 342 -26.61 -22.95 16.04
CA ALA A 342 -25.84 -22.17 15.06
C ALA A 342 -26.71 -21.17 14.29
N TYR A 343 -27.92 -21.57 13.89
CA TYR A 343 -28.88 -20.67 13.25
C TYR A 343 -29.29 -19.50 14.16
N ARG A 344 -29.63 -19.77 15.43
CA ARG A 344 -30.08 -18.75 16.38
C ARG A 344 -28.99 -17.72 16.66
N ILE A 345 -27.79 -18.15 17.01
CA ILE A 345 -26.69 -17.24 17.36
C ILE A 345 -26.25 -16.37 16.16
N ARG A 346 -26.25 -16.92 14.94
CA ARG A 346 -25.97 -16.14 13.72
C ARG A 346 -27.00 -15.04 13.50
N ASN A 347 -28.28 -15.34 13.72
CA ASN A 347 -29.34 -14.33 13.62
C ASN A 347 -29.25 -13.28 14.73
N ARG A 348 -28.88 -13.68 15.96
CA ARG A 348 -28.63 -12.76 17.08
C ARG A 348 -27.46 -11.84 16.79
N LEU A 349 -26.32 -12.34 16.31
CA LEU A 349 -25.17 -11.53 15.86
C LEU A 349 -25.63 -10.42 14.90
N ARG A 350 -26.44 -10.76 13.90
CA ARG A 350 -26.97 -9.76 12.98
C ARG A 350 -27.86 -8.72 13.68
N LYS A 351 -28.84 -9.16 14.47
CA LYS A 351 -29.88 -8.29 15.04
C LYS A 351 -29.39 -7.46 16.22
N GLU A 352 -28.65 -8.06 17.14
CA GLU A 352 -28.23 -7.44 18.41
C GLU A 352 -26.93 -6.65 18.28
N TYR A 353 -26.07 -6.99 17.32
CA TYR A 353 -24.77 -6.33 17.13
C TYR A 353 -24.71 -5.58 15.80
N LEU A 354 -24.77 -6.29 14.66
CA LEU A 354 -24.43 -5.68 13.37
C LEU A 354 -25.42 -4.60 12.92
N VAL A 355 -26.72 -4.78 13.12
CA VAL A 355 -27.74 -3.79 12.76
C VAL A 355 -27.57 -2.48 13.55
N PRO A 356 -27.66 -2.47 14.90
CA PRO A 356 -27.56 -1.23 15.67
C PRO A 356 -26.19 -0.54 15.53
N LEU A 357 -25.11 -1.32 15.45
CA LEU A 357 -23.76 -0.76 15.24
C LEU A 357 -23.57 -0.18 13.84
N ARG A 358 -24.26 -0.66 12.81
CA ARG A 358 -24.16 -0.07 11.46
C ARG A 358 -25.04 1.16 11.30
N GLU A 359 -26.16 1.22 12.03
CA GLU A 359 -27.03 2.40 12.07
C GLU A 359 -26.30 3.61 12.65
N VAL A 360 -25.64 3.47 13.80
CA VAL A 360 -24.88 4.57 14.44
C VAL A 360 -23.64 5.01 13.65
N LEU A 361 -23.10 4.16 12.78
CA LEU A 361 -21.98 4.51 11.91
C LEU A 361 -22.40 5.44 10.74
N GLU A 362 -23.71 5.58 10.48
CA GLU A 362 -24.27 6.47 9.46
C GLU A 362 -23.63 6.25 8.07
N LEU A 363 -23.45 4.99 7.68
CA LEU A 363 -22.84 4.63 6.41
C LEU A 363 -23.75 5.02 5.22
N PRO A 364 -23.19 5.58 4.12
CA PRO A 364 -24.00 6.04 2.99
C PRO A 364 -24.83 4.90 2.38
N GLU A 365 -24.32 3.68 2.36
CA GLU A 365 -25.04 2.51 1.84
C GLU A 365 -26.37 2.25 2.55
N VAL A 366 -26.47 2.56 3.85
CA VAL A 366 -27.71 2.37 4.64
C VAL A 366 -28.79 3.32 4.11
N TYR A 367 -28.48 4.62 4.00
CA TYR A 367 -29.40 5.63 3.47
C TYR A 367 -29.78 5.37 2.01
N MET A 368 -28.78 5.07 1.16
CA MET A 368 -28.99 4.81 -0.26
C MET A 368 -29.90 3.61 -0.50
N SER A 369 -29.69 2.51 0.23
CA SER A 369 -30.49 1.29 0.08
C SER A 369 -31.94 1.47 0.55
N SER A 370 -32.16 2.31 1.56
CA SER A 370 -33.48 2.69 2.07
C SER A 370 -34.11 3.88 1.34
N LYS A 371 -33.44 4.43 0.31
CA LYS A 371 -33.86 5.63 -0.45
C LYS A 371 -34.05 6.89 0.42
N MET A 372 -33.39 6.96 1.57
CA MET A 372 -33.46 8.09 2.50
C MET A 372 -32.36 9.13 2.19
N TRP A 373 -32.36 9.66 0.96
CA TRP A 373 -31.34 10.60 0.49
C TRP A 373 -31.33 11.91 1.31
N GLU A 374 -32.53 12.40 1.64
CA GLU A 374 -32.82 13.60 2.47
C GLU A 374 -32.09 13.61 3.83
N SER A 375 -31.69 12.43 4.34
CA SER A 375 -31.05 12.29 5.66
C SER A 375 -29.57 11.88 5.58
N LEU A 376 -28.99 11.77 4.39
CA LEU A 376 -27.61 11.31 4.22
C LEU A 376 -26.61 12.38 4.74
N PRO A 377 -25.72 12.05 5.69
CA PRO A 377 -24.77 13.00 6.26
C PRO A 377 -23.48 13.08 5.43
N TYR A 378 -23.44 13.98 4.43
CA TYR A 378 -22.30 14.11 3.50
C TYR A 378 -20.94 14.34 4.18
N ASN A 379 -20.90 15.06 5.29
CA ASN A 379 -19.69 15.31 6.08
C ASN A 379 -19.07 14.05 6.70
N ARG A 380 -19.85 12.96 6.82
CA ARG A 380 -19.36 11.66 7.33
C ARG A 380 -18.98 10.69 6.23
N VAL A 381 -19.25 11.02 4.97
CA VAL A 381 -18.94 10.16 3.84
C VAL A 381 -17.43 10.09 3.64
N SER A 382 -16.87 8.88 3.78
CA SER A 382 -15.44 8.64 3.56
C SER A 382 -15.00 8.98 2.13
N SER A 383 -13.72 9.31 1.92
CA SER A 383 -13.19 9.75 0.62
C SER A 383 -13.47 8.77 -0.52
N VAL A 384 -13.29 7.48 -0.27
CA VAL A 384 -13.53 6.40 -1.25
C VAL A 384 -15.02 6.27 -1.56
N ALA A 385 -15.89 6.37 -0.56
CA ALA A 385 -17.34 6.33 -0.76
C ALA A 385 -17.81 7.56 -1.54
N MET A 386 -17.24 8.74 -1.26
CA MET A 386 -17.54 9.98 -1.98
C MET A 386 -17.24 9.82 -3.47
N LYS A 387 -16.04 9.36 -3.82
CA LYS A 387 -15.66 9.06 -5.21
C LYS A 387 -16.59 8.02 -5.85
N LYS A 388 -16.88 6.92 -5.14
CA LYS A 388 -17.64 5.78 -5.68
C LYS A 388 -19.11 6.10 -5.92
N TYR A 389 -19.74 6.87 -5.04
CA TYR A 389 -21.19 7.10 -5.06
C TYR A 389 -21.58 8.50 -5.56
N LYS A 390 -20.61 9.33 -5.94
CA LYS A 390 -20.82 10.67 -6.50
C LYS A 390 -21.99 10.76 -7.48
N SER A 391 -21.98 9.93 -8.52
CA SER A 391 -23.01 9.96 -9.56
C SER A 391 -24.42 9.62 -9.05
N PHE A 392 -24.53 8.89 -7.94
CA PHE A 392 -25.80 8.65 -7.27
C PHE A 392 -26.24 9.84 -6.43
N PHE A 393 -25.30 10.53 -5.77
CA PHE A 393 -25.61 11.77 -5.02
C PHE A 393 -26.14 12.84 -5.97
N GLU A 394 -25.46 13.05 -7.10
CA GLU A 394 -25.89 13.98 -8.15
C GLU A 394 -27.26 13.59 -8.72
N ALA A 395 -27.51 12.29 -8.95
CA ALA A 395 -28.77 11.84 -9.56
C ALA A 395 -29.97 11.87 -8.61
N HIS A 396 -29.77 11.85 -7.29
CA HIS A 396 -30.85 11.65 -6.32
C HIS A 396 -30.99 12.77 -5.28
N ASP A 397 -29.98 13.63 -5.11
CA ASP A 397 -29.94 14.66 -4.07
C ASP A 397 -29.02 15.83 -4.49
N GLU A 398 -29.15 16.25 -5.75
CA GLU A 398 -28.30 17.25 -6.42
C GLU A 398 -28.16 18.55 -5.62
N GLU A 399 -29.27 19.10 -5.14
CA GLU A 399 -29.30 20.41 -4.47
C GLU A 399 -28.51 20.40 -3.15
N ARG A 400 -28.81 19.47 -2.22
CA ARG A 400 -28.09 19.36 -0.94
C ARG A 400 -26.64 18.95 -1.15
N PHE A 401 -26.36 18.10 -2.13
CA PHE A 401 -24.99 17.72 -2.45
C PHE A 401 -24.17 18.92 -2.93
N ASN A 402 -24.70 19.74 -3.84
CA ASN A 402 -24.03 20.96 -4.31
C ASN A 402 -23.87 21.99 -3.18
N GLN A 403 -24.88 22.17 -2.34
CA GLN A 403 -24.77 23.03 -1.14
C GLN A 403 -23.66 22.55 -0.20
N TYR A 404 -23.52 21.23 -0.01
CA TYR A 404 -22.43 20.66 0.76
C TYR A 404 -21.06 20.96 0.13
N LEU A 405 -20.90 20.76 -1.19
CA LEU A 405 -19.63 21.05 -1.87
C LEU A 405 -19.25 22.54 -1.78
N GLU A 406 -20.21 23.45 -1.92
CA GLU A 406 -19.98 24.89 -1.72
C GLU A 406 -19.59 25.22 -0.26
N SER A 407 -20.22 24.56 0.71
CA SER A 407 -19.85 24.70 2.14
C SER A 407 -18.42 24.20 2.40
N VAL A 408 -17.99 23.12 1.72
CA VAL A 408 -16.60 22.64 1.76
C VAL A 408 -15.65 23.67 1.14
N LYS A 409 -16.01 24.23 -0.01
CA LYS A 409 -15.21 25.25 -0.73
C LYS A 409 -14.98 26.49 0.12
N LYS A 410 -16.01 26.94 0.87
CA LYS A 410 -15.95 28.05 1.83
C LYS A 410 -15.19 27.71 3.12
N GLY A 411 -14.91 26.43 3.38
CA GLY A 411 -14.25 25.97 4.60
C GLY A 411 -15.17 25.80 5.81
N GLU A 412 -16.49 25.86 5.63
CA GLU A 412 -17.51 25.69 6.67
C GLU A 412 -17.63 24.22 7.10
N THR A 413 -17.38 23.29 6.17
CA THR A 413 -17.34 21.84 6.44
C THR A 413 -16.14 21.19 5.77
N LYS A 414 -15.85 19.93 6.11
CA LYS A 414 -14.69 19.19 5.61
C LYS A 414 -15.14 18.01 4.76
N ILE A 415 -14.44 17.81 3.64
CA ILE A 415 -14.49 16.59 2.85
C ILE A 415 -13.37 15.63 3.27
N ALA A 416 -13.65 14.33 3.28
CA ALA A 416 -12.63 13.33 3.50
C ALA A 416 -11.76 13.14 2.24
N ALA A 417 -10.44 13.11 2.41
CA ALA A 417 -9.46 12.82 1.34
C ALA A 417 -8.40 11.77 1.71
N GLY A 418 -8.19 11.49 3.00
CA GLY A 418 -7.01 10.77 3.50
C GLY A 418 -6.74 9.41 2.83
N ALA A 419 -7.78 8.61 2.59
CA ALA A 419 -7.63 7.26 2.04
C ALA A 419 -7.45 7.20 0.50
N LEU A 420 -7.60 8.31 -0.23
CA LEU A 420 -7.37 8.34 -1.68
C LEU A 420 -5.89 8.62 -1.98
N LEU A 421 -5.39 7.97 -3.02
CA LEU A 421 -4.07 8.24 -3.58
C LEU A 421 -4.14 9.42 -4.57
N PRO A 422 -3.05 10.19 -4.76
CA PRO A 422 -3.06 11.36 -5.64
C PRO A 422 -3.57 11.06 -7.06
N HIS A 423 -3.10 9.96 -7.67
CA HIS A 423 -3.52 9.54 -9.00
C HIS A 423 -4.98 9.08 -9.05
N GLU A 424 -5.54 8.56 -7.95
CA GLU A 424 -6.96 8.19 -7.89
C GLU A 424 -7.87 9.41 -7.88
N ILE A 425 -7.43 10.52 -7.28
CA ILE A 425 -8.14 11.80 -7.31
C ILE A 425 -8.09 12.37 -8.73
N ILE A 426 -6.90 12.42 -9.33
CA ILE A 426 -6.73 12.90 -10.71
C ILE A 426 -7.55 12.08 -11.71
N ALA A 427 -7.51 10.74 -11.63
CA ALA A 427 -8.29 9.88 -12.52
C ALA A 427 -9.81 10.10 -12.39
N SER A 428 -10.29 10.58 -11.24
CA SER A 428 -11.71 10.90 -11.07
C SER A 428 -12.17 12.13 -11.83
N LEU A 429 -11.24 12.97 -12.31
CA LEU A 429 -11.55 14.11 -13.19
C LEU A 429 -12.07 13.64 -14.55
N ASP A 430 -11.57 12.52 -15.07
CA ASP A 430 -11.97 12.02 -16.39
C ASP A 430 -13.42 11.51 -16.42
N ASP A 431 -13.97 11.16 -15.24
CA ASP A 431 -15.35 10.71 -15.04
C ASP A 431 -16.35 11.88 -14.89
N GLU A 432 -15.89 13.14 -14.79
CA GLU A 432 -16.76 14.30 -14.56
C GLU A 432 -17.20 14.95 -15.87
N LYS A 433 -18.50 15.22 -15.98
CA LYS A 433 -19.08 15.94 -17.14
C LYS A 433 -18.74 17.42 -17.14
N ASP A 434 -18.36 17.98 -15.99
CA ASP A 434 -17.99 19.38 -15.85
C ASP A 434 -16.54 19.61 -16.28
N LYS A 435 -16.40 20.16 -17.49
CA LYS A 435 -15.10 20.41 -18.11
C LYS A 435 -14.34 21.59 -17.48
N ASP A 436 -15.01 22.47 -16.74
CA ASP A 436 -14.46 23.79 -16.38
C ASP A 436 -14.78 24.28 -14.93
N GLY A 437 -15.28 23.41 -14.04
CA GLY A 437 -15.72 23.83 -12.69
C GLY A 437 -14.68 23.69 -11.57
N ASP A 438 -14.42 24.78 -10.82
CA ASP A 438 -13.57 24.82 -9.61
C ASP A 438 -14.23 24.22 -8.35
N CYS A 439 -15.46 23.71 -8.45
CA CYS A 439 -16.24 23.16 -7.33
C CYS A 439 -16.66 21.71 -7.57
N ASN A 440 -15.70 20.87 -7.99
CA ASN A 440 -15.92 19.43 -8.14
C ASN A 440 -15.30 18.64 -6.98
N VAL A 441 -15.76 17.41 -6.77
CA VAL A 441 -15.32 16.53 -5.68
C VAL A 441 -13.81 16.30 -5.72
N ALA A 442 -13.24 16.09 -6.91
CA ALA A 442 -11.81 15.81 -7.07
C ALA A 442 -10.95 17.01 -6.65
N GLU A 443 -11.31 18.22 -7.07
CA GLU A 443 -10.66 19.48 -6.71
C GLU A 443 -10.65 19.68 -5.19
N LEU A 444 -11.81 19.50 -4.54
CA LEU A 444 -11.94 19.65 -3.10
C LEU A 444 -11.16 18.58 -2.32
N GLN A 445 -11.14 17.34 -2.81
CA GLN A 445 -10.34 16.26 -2.22
C GLN A 445 -8.83 16.48 -2.40
N TRP A 446 -8.41 16.98 -3.56
CA TRP A 446 -7.02 17.34 -3.81
C TRP A 446 -6.58 18.48 -2.90
N LYS A 447 -7.34 19.57 -2.85
CA LYS A 447 -7.09 20.71 -1.97
C LYS A 447 -6.99 20.26 -0.52
N ARG A 448 -7.93 19.44 -0.04
CA ARG A 448 -7.90 18.86 1.31
C ARG A 448 -6.62 18.08 1.58
N MET A 449 -6.18 17.26 0.62
CA MET A 449 -4.95 16.46 0.73
C MET A 449 -3.70 17.35 0.83
N VAL A 450 -3.60 18.37 -0.03
CA VAL A 450 -2.50 19.35 0.00
C VAL A 450 -2.51 20.13 1.31
N ASP A 451 -3.67 20.57 1.79
CA ASP A 451 -3.84 21.28 3.05
C ASP A 451 -3.40 20.43 4.25
N ASP A 452 -3.76 19.14 4.27
CA ASP A 452 -3.38 18.24 5.36
C ASP A 452 -1.87 17.98 5.38
N LEU A 453 -1.22 17.80 4.21
CA LEU A 453 0.24 17.70 4.13
C LEU A 453 0.93 19.02 4.51
N SER A 454 0.33 20.15 4.13
CA SER A 454 0.87 21.49 4.43
C SER A 454 0.87 21.81 5.92
N LYS A 455 0.02 21.16 6.72
CA LYS A 455 0.05 21.25 8.19
C LYS A 455 1.23 20.50 8.81
N ILE A 456 1.74 19.47 8.13
CA ILE A 456 2.95 18.74 8.57
C ILE A 456 4.17 19.59 8.26
N GLY A 457 4.27 20.09 7.02
CA GLY A 457 5.36 20.93 6.59
C GLY A 457 5.28 21.33 5.12
N LYS A 458 6.31 22.02 4.62
CA LYS A 458 6.50 22.35 3.21
C LYS A 458 7.85 21.84 2.73
N LEU A 459 7.97 21.54 1.44
CA LEU A 459 9.24 21.11 0.85
C LEU A 459 10.09 22.34 0.50
N SER A 460 11.22 22.50 1.19
CA SER A 460 12.21 23.53 0.89
C SER A 460 13.17 23.05 -0.19
N ASP A 461 13.40 23.85 -1.23
CA ASP A 461 14.37 23.57 -2.31
C ASP A 461 14.26 22.18 -2.94
N CYS A 462 13.03 21.79 -3.26
CA CYS A 462 12.71 20.52 -3.91
C CYS A 462 12.11 20.73 -5.30
N LEU A 463 12.44 19.85 -6.24
CA LEU A 463 11.86 19.84 -7.58
C LEU A 463 11.55 18.41 -8.03
N ALA A 464 10.43 18.23 -8.73
CA ALA A 464 10.03 16.93 -9.26
C ALA A 464 10.54 16.73 -10.69
N ILE A 465 10.96 15.50 -10.96
CA ILE A 465 11.25 14.94 -12.28
C ILE A 465 10.24 13.81 -12.50
N ALA A 466 9.30 14.02 -13.42
CA ALA A 466 8.22 13.08 -13.69
C ALA A 466 8.50 12.27 -14.97
N ASP A 467 8.64 10.95 -14.82
CA ASP A 467 8.81 10.03 -15.94
C ASP A 467 7.49 9.74 -16.65
N VAL A 468 7.47 10.14 -17.91
CA VAL A 468 6.35 10.02 -18.86
C VAL A 468 6.77 9.24 -20.11
N SER A 469 7.82 8.43 -19.99
CA SER A 469 8.30 7.53 -21.05
C SER A 469 7.32 6.38 -21.33
N GLY A 470 7.53 5.68 -22.46
CA GLY A 470 6.64 4.61 -22.91
C GLY A 470 6.51 3.44 -21.93
N SER A 471 7.54 3.12 -21.15
CA SER A 471 7.49 2.04 -20.14
C SER A 471 6.62 2.38 -18.94
N MET A 472 6.38 3.67 -18.70
CA MET A 472 5.49 4.16 -17.64
C MET A 472 4.00 4.12 -18.03
N MET A 473 3.66 3.81 -19.29
CA MET A 473 2.27 3.87 -19.77
C MET A 473 1.28 3.13 -18.86
N GLY A 474 0.15 3.79 -18.61
CA GLY A 474 -0.88 3.34 -17.68
C GLY A 474 -0.73 3.95 -16.29
N THR A 475 -1.06 3.20 -15.26
CA THR A 475 -1.08 3.70 -13.88
C THR A 475 0.25 4.28 -13.38
N PRO A 476 1.45 3.73 -13.71
CA PRO A 476 2.71 4.33 -13.28
C PRO A 476 2.89 5.78 -13.77
N MET A 477 2.51 6.09 -15.01
CA MET A 477 2.54 7.44 -15.56
C MET A 477 1.54 8.37 -14.86
N ASP A 478 0.30 7.90 -14.63
CA ASP A 478 -0.70 8.67 -13.87
C ASP A 478 -0.16 9.02 -12.46
N VAL A 479 0.56 8.09 -11.84
CA VAL A 479 1.20 8.29 -10.53
C VAL A 479 2.36 9.28 -10.61
N ALA A 480 3.21 9.19 -11.63
CA ALA A 480 4.32 10.13 -11.83
C ALA A 480 3.82 11.57 -12.00
N ILE A 481 2.76 11.75 -12.79
CA ILE A 481 2.10 13.06 -12.99
C ILE A 481 1.51 13.56 -11.67
N ALA A 482 0.77 12.70 -10.95
CA ALA A 482 0.10 13.08 -9.71
C ALA A 482 1.10 13.44 -8.60
N LEU A 483 2.13 12.62 -8.38
CA LEU A 483 3.16 12.90 -7.37
C LEU A 483 4.04 14.09 -7.78
N GLY A 484 4.33 14.25 -9.07
CA GLY A 484 5.05 15.40 -9.61
C GLY A 484 4.30 16.71 -9.35
N LEU A 485 2.99 16.75 -9.63
CA LEU A 485 2.14 17.90 -9.32
C LEU A 485 2.07 18.16 -7.80
N LEU A 486 1.94 17.09 -7.00
CA LEU A 486 1.88 17.21 -5.54
C LEU A 486 3.17 17.81 -4.97
N VAL A 487 4.35 17.32 -5.37
CA VAL A 487 5.64 17.91 -4.99
C VAL A 487 5.72 19.36 -5.43
N SER A 488 5.25 19.69 -6.63
CA SER A 488 5.24 21.05 -7.16
C SER A 488 4.40 22.02 -6.33
N GLU A 489 3.25 21.59 -5.80
CA GLU A 489 2.38 22.41 -4.93
C GLU A 489 2.86 22.48 -3.48
N MET A 490 3.55 21.42 -3.02
CA MET A 490 4.15 21.35 -1.68
C MET A 490 5.49 22.07 -1.58
N SER A 491 6.14 22.33 -2.71
CA SER A 491 7.41 23.06 -2.78
C SER A 491 7.22 24.55 -2.52
N GLN A 492 8.20 25.14 -1.84
CA GLN A 492 8.27 26.58 -1.62
C GLN A 492 8.78 27.32 -2.86
N ASP A 493 8.57 28.63 -2.92
CA ASP A 493 9.21 29.47 -3.92
C ASP A 493 10.74 29.39 -3.77
N PRO A 494 11.51 29.38 -4.88
CA PRO A 494 11.07 29.61 -6.26
C PRO A 494 10.59 28.34 -6.99
N TRP A 495 10.55 27.17 -6.37
CA TRP A 495 10.29 25.88 -7.07
C TRP A 495 8.80 25.55 -7.20
N LYS A 496 7.96 26.21 -6.40
CA LYS A 496 6.51 26.07 -6.44
C LYS A 496 5.95 26.21 -7.86
N GLY A 497 5.10 25.25 -8.25
CA GLY A 497 4.44 25.26 -9.56
C GLY A 497 5.37 24.97 -10.74
N LYS A 498 6.54 24.35 -10.49
CA LYS A 498 7.50 23.93 -11.51
C LYS A 498 7.77 22.43 -11.43
N LEU A 499 8.13 21.83 -12.57
CA LEU A 499 8.59 20.44 -12.68
C LEU A 499 9.48 20.25 -13.91
N ILE A 500 10.21 19.15 -13.96
CA ILE A 500 10.96 18.69 -15.13
C ILE A 500 10.29 17.44 -15.69
N THR A 501 10.11 17.40 -17.01
CA THR A 501 9.67 16.19 -17.73
C THR A 501 10.85 15.30 -18.07
N PHE A 502 10.62 14.00 -18.00
CA PHE A 502 11.58 12.99 -18.43
C PHE A 502 11.39 12.67 -19.91
N ASP A 503 12.26 13.25 -20.74
CA ASP A 503 12.34 12.98 -22.18
C ASP A 503 13.82 12.98 -22.62
N THR A 504 14.09 12.67 -23.88
CA THR A 504 15.39 12.75 -24.55
C THR A 504 16.00 14.13 -24.44
N ASN A 505 15.15 15.16 -24.37
CA ASN A 505 15.53 16.55 -24.13
C ASN A 505 14.71 17.08 -22.94
N PRO A 506 15.19 16.91 -21.69
CA PRO A 506 14.45 17.34 -20.52
C PRO A 506 14.20 18.84 -20.56
N GLN A 507 12.98 19.24 -20.17
CA GLN A 507 12.55 20.63 -20.16
C GLN A 507 12.05 21.03 -18.78
N PHE A 508 12.44 22.23 -18.35
CA PHE A 508 11.96 22.86 -17.14
C PHE A 508 10.65 23.60 -17.43
N HIS A 509 9.56 23.18 -16.81
CA HIS A 509 8.23 23.72 -17.06
C HIS A 509 7.65 24.43 -15.84
N LYS A 510 7.06 25.60 -16.08
CA LYS A 510 6.12 26.23 -15.14
C LYS A 510 4.72 25.72 -15.45
N ILE A 511 4.10 25.04 -14.49
CA ILE A 511 2.75 24.49 -14.61
C ILE A 511 1.76 25.65 -14.78
N LYS A 512 0.91 25.55 -15.80
CA LYS A 512 -0.17 26.51 -16.06
C LYS A 512 -1.53 25.87 -15.77
N GLY A 513 -2.49 26.68 -15.33
CA GLY A 513 -3.84 26.25 -15.01
C GLY A 513 -4.28 26.74 -13.64
N ASP A 514 -5.58 27.04 -13.52
CA ASP A 514 -6.17 27.60 -12.31
C ASP A 514 -6.73 26.52 -11.38
N ASN A 515 -7.06 25.35 -11.92
CA ASN A 515 -7.62 24.21 -11.20
C ASN A 515 -6.87 22.90 -11.49
N LEU A 516 -7.14 21.85 -10.71
CA LEU A 516 -6.49 20.56 -10.81
C LEU A 516 -6.59 19.96 -12.22
N ARG A 517 -7.75 20.10 -12.88
CA ARG A 517 -7.96 19.61 -14.25
C ARG A 517 -7.03 20.29 -15.23
N SER A 518 -7.03 21.62 -15.29
CA SER A 518 -6.20 22.38 -16.23
C SER A 518 -4.70 22.17 -15.96
N LYS A 519 -4.28 22.10 -14.69
CA LYS A 519 -2.90 21.77 -14.32
C LYS A 519 -2.50 20.36 -14.75
N THR A 520 -3.35 19.37 -14.51
CA THR A 520 -3.10 17.98 -14.91
C THR A 520 -3.07 17.86 -16.42
N GLU A 521 -4.03 18.44 -17.13
CA GLU A 521 -4.06 18.49 -18.59
C GLU A 521 -2.83 19.18 -19.17
N PHE A 522 -2.33 20.23 -18.53
CA PHE A 522 -1.09 20.87 -18.94
C PHE A 522 0.09 19.89 -18.85
N ILE A 523 0.22 19.15 -17.74
CA ILE A 523 1.26 18.13 -17.56
C ILE A 523 1.06 16.94 -18.49
N LYS A 524 -0.19 16.55 -18.78
CA LYS A 524 -0.60 15.56 -19.80
C LYS A 524 -0.63 16.12 -21.22
N ARG A 525 -0.14 17.35 -21.50
CA ARG A 525 0.02 17.92 -22.88
C ARG A 525 1.45 18.33 -23.26
N MET A 526 2.40 18.31 -22.31
CA MET A 526 3.83 18.45 -22.56
C MET A 526 4.36 17.46 -23.64
N PRO A 527 5.44 17.78 -24.34
CA PRO A 527 6.06 16.80 -25.23
C PRO A 527 6.66 15.64 -24.40
N TRP A 528 6.16 14.42 -24.62
CA TRP A 528 6.76 13.16 -24.15
C TRP A 528 6.63 12.07 -25.20
N GLY A 529 7.36 10.97 -24.99
CA GLY A 529 7.36 9.79 -25.85
C GLY A 529 8.73 9.47 -26.45
N GLY A 530 9.79 10.18 -26.04
CA GLY A 530 11.16 9.88 -26.41
C GLY A 530 11.87 8.87 -25.49
N SER A 531 13.16 8.64 -25.77
CA SER A 531 14.06 7.87 -24.89
C SER A 531 14.48 8.73 -23.69
N THR A 532 14.33 8.21 -22.47
CA THR A 532 14.90 8.77 -21.24
C THR A 532 16.40 9.12 -21.32
N ASP A 533 16.79 10.33 -20.92
CA ASP A 533 18.19 10.69 -20.65
C ASP A 533 18.32 11.31 -19.25
N PHE A 534 18.45 10.44 -18.24
CA PHE A 534 18.55 10.85 -16.84
C PHE A 534 19.73 11.79 -16.60
N GLN A 535 20.88 11.52 -17.23
CA GLN A 535 22.08 12.33 -17.05
C GLN A 535 21.91 13.75 -17.59
N LYS A 536 21.20 13.95 -18.70
CA LYS A 536 20.98 15.30 -19.27
C LYS A 536 20.29 16.27 -18.33
N VAL A 537 19.40 15.80 -17.45
CA VAL A 537 18.77 16.66 -16.43
C VAL A 537 19.84 17.30 -15.55
N PHE A 538 20.80 16.48 -15.09
CA PHE A 538 21.91 16.94 -14.26
C PHE A 538 22.94 17.73 -15.05
N ASP A 539 23.17 17.40 -16.33
CA ASP A 539 24.03 18.19 -17.21
C ASP A 539 23.50 19.62 -17.37
N GLN A 540 22.19 19.80 -17.55
CA GLN A 540 21.55 21.13 -17.63
C GLN A 540 21.65 21.89 -16.31
N ILE A 541 21.40 21.24 -15.17
CA ILE A 541 21.54 21.86 -13.84
C ILE A 541 22.99 22.31 -13.63
N LEU A 542 23.96 21.44 -13.94
CA LEU A 542 25.37 21.73 -13.80
C LEU A 542 25.81 22.87 -14.72
N GLN A 543 25.33 22.88 -15.97
CA GLN A 543 25.63 23.94 -16.93
C GLN A 543 25.14 25.30 -16.42
N VAL A 544 23.89 25.39 -15.94
CA VAL A 544 23.34 26.61 -15.34
C VAL A 544 24.15 27.05 -14.12
N ALA A 545 24.56 26.11 -13.27
CA ALA A 545 25.37 26.41 -12.09
C ALA A 545 26.75 26.97 -12.46
N VAL A 546 27.43 26.36 -13.42
CA VAL A 546 28.74 26.82 -13.92
C VAL A 546 28.64 28.18 -14.59
N ASP A 547 27.69 28.38 -15.49
CA ASP A 547 27.50 29.64 -16.22
C ASP A 547 27.12 30.78 -15.28
N GLY A 548 26.27 30.49 -14.28
CA GLY A 548 25.85 31.42 -13.23
C GLY A 548 26.88 31.62 -12.12
N LYS A 549 27.99 30.86 -12.12
CA LYS A 549 28.98 30.82 -11.02
C LYS A 549 28.34 30.62 -9.65
N LEU A 550 27.35 29.72 -9.59
CA LEU A 550 26.58 29.44 -8.40
C LEU A 550 27.43 28.63 -7.40
N LYS A 551 27.28 28.92 -6.12
CA LYS A 551 27.80 28.05 -5.05
C LYS A 551 26.91 26.84 -4.85
N GLU A 552 27.42 25.80 -4.21
CA GLU A 552 26.66 24.57 -3.91
C GLU A 552 25.34 24.86 -3.19
N GLU A 553 25.33 25.81 -2.27
CA GLU A 553 24.15 26.18 -1.49
C GLU A 553 23.09 26.94 -2.32
N GLN A 554 23.44 27.37 -3.53
CA GLN A 554 22.55 28.08 -4.45
C GLN A 554 21.97 27.15 -5.55
N ILE A 555 22.47 25.93 -5.64
CA ILE A 555 21.92 24.90 -6.53
C ILE A 555 20.70 24.26 -5.83
N ILE A 556 19.75 23.74 -6.61
CA ILE A 556 18.63 22.97 -6.09
C ILE A 556 19.13 21.90 -5.10
N LYS A 557 18.53 21.87 -3.90
CA LYS A 557 18.94 20.94 -2.85
C LYS A 557 18.53 19.50 -3.17
N ARG A 558 17.28 19.28 -3.59
CA ARG A 558 16.71 17.92 -3.71
C ARG A 558 15.86 17.73 -4.96
N LEU A 559 16.02 16.59 -5.60
CA LEU A 559 15.26 16.16 -6.78
C LEU A 559 14.47 14.88 -6.48
N PHE A 560 13.16 14.90 -6.72
CA PHE A 560 12.30 13.72 -6.67
C PHE A 560 12.17 13.12 -8.06
N VAL A 561 12.66 11.89 -8.24
CA VAL A 561 12.68 11.20 -9.54
C VAL A 561 11.61 10.11 -9.52
N PHE A 562 10.46 10.38 -10.13
CA PHE A 562 9.36 9.44 -10.25
C PHE A 562 9.49 8.64 -11.55
N SER A 563 10.00 7.41 -11.50
CA SER A 563 10.35 6.60 -12.70
C SER A 563 10.27 5.10 -12.41
N ASP A 564 10.45 4.26 -13.43
CA ASP A 564 10.66 2.81 -13.30
C ASP A 564 12.12 2.41 -13.05
N MET A 565 13.03 3.39 -13.00
CA MET A 565 14.49 3.23 -12.83
C MET A 565 15.20 2.59 -14.03
N GLU A 566 14.49 2.30 -15.13
CA GLU A 566 15.05 1.69 -16.33
C GLU A 566 15.66 2.76 -17.25
N PHE A 567 16.68 3.48 -16.76
CA PHE A 567 17.30 4.55 -17.53
C PHE A 567 18.03 4.02 -18.77
N ASN A 568 18.02 4.82 -19.86
CA ASN A 568 18.78 4.46 -21.06
C ASN A 568 20.27 4.72 -20.86
N GLN A 569 21.08 3.96 -21.60
CA GLN A 569 22.50 4.18 -21.68
C GLN A 569 22.81 5.60 -22.21
N ALA A 570 23.10 6.54 -21.31
CA ALA A 570 23.42 7.92 -21.68
C ALA A 570 24.87 8.07 -22.18
N SER A 571 25.80 7.26 -21.68
CA SER A 571 27.18 7.26 -22.16
C SER A 571 27.31 6.41 -23.43
N ARG A 572 27.24 7.06 -24.60
CA ARG A 572 28.03 6.61 -25.76
C ARG A 572 29.51 6.85 -25.43
N VAL A 573 30.10 6.08 -24.51
CA VAL A 573 31.55 5.86 -24.63
C VAL A 573 31.69 5.19 -25.98
N TYR A 574 32.22 5.96 -26.93
CA TYR A 574 32.60 5.58 -28.28
C TYR A 574 32.61 4.05 -28.49
N ARG A 575 31.53 3.48 -29.03
CA ARG A 575 31.70 2.56 -30.18
C ARG A 575 32.10 3.40 -31.38
N GLY A 576 33.16 4.18 -31.24
CA GLY A 576 33.66 4.99 -32.33
C GLY A 576 34.63 4.15 -33.10
N GLY A 577 34.23 3.81 -34.33
CA GLY A 577 35.14 3.53 -35.41
C GLY A 577 35.86 2.19 -35.32
N TYR A 578 35.75 1.45 -36.41
CA TYR A 578 36.88 0.65 -36.89
C TYR A 578 38.13 1.55 -36.97
N ASN A 579 38.93 1.62 -35.89
CA ASN A 579 40.29 2.13 -35.95
C ASN A 579 41.20 0.92 -36.20
N TYR A 580 41.41 0.62 -37.49
CA TYR A 580 42.62 -0.02 -37.97
C TYR A 580 43.77 0.92 -37.62
N TYR A 581 44.51 0.71 -36.53
CA TYR A 581 45.94 1.05 -36.39
C TYR A 581 46.44 0.58 -35.01
N TYR A 582 47.65 0.04 -34.99
CA TYR A 582 48.26 -0.77 -33.94
C TYR A 582 48.43 -0.07 -32.57
N ASN A 583 48.34 -0.89 -31.51
CA ASN A 583 48.82 -0.67 -30.14
C ASN A 583 48.14 0.44 -29.30
N GLN A 584 47.04 0.07 -28.64
CA GLN A 584 46.72 0.59 -27.30
C GLN A 584 46.49 -0.58 -26.33
N PRO A 585 46.87 -0.43 -25.04
CA PRO A 585 46.64 -1.47 -24.05
C PRO A 585 45.13 -1.68 -23.88
N ARG A 586 44.69 -2.94 -23.88
CA ARG A 586 43.32 -3.33 -23.57
C ARG A 586 42.96 -2.75 -22.19
N LEU A 587 42.16 -1.70 -22.16
CA LEU A 587 41.53 -1.21 -20.93
C LEU A 587 40.67 -2.34 -20.35
N ASP A 588 40.83 -2.57 -19.04
CA ASP A 588 40.14 -3.60 -18.26
C ASP A 588 38.61 -3.50 -18.45
N PRO A 589 37.89 -4.59 -18.79
CA PRO A 589 36.42 -4.61 -18.83
C PRO A 589 35.76 -4.11 -17.53
N ALA A 590 36.45 -4.19 -16.39
CA ALA A 590 36.00 -3.63 -15.12
C ALA A 590 35.90 -2.09 -15.12
N ALA A 591 36.56 -1.40 -16.08
CA ALA A 591 36.55 0.05 -16.27
C ALA A 591 35.37 0.57 -17.11
N GLN A 592 34.51 -0.30 -17.65
CA GLN A 592 33.39 0.09 -18.54
C GLN A 592 32.00 0.04 -17.90
N TRP A 593 31.93 -0.16 -16.58
CA TRP A 593 30.66 -0.22 -15.85
C TRP A 593 30.62 0.88 -14.79
N GLU A 594 29.81 1.90 -15.03
CA GLU A 594 29.62 3.04 -14.13
C GLU A 594 28.15 3.45 -14.19
N THR A 595 27.47 3.50 -13.05
CA THR A 595 26.04 3.83 -13.01
C THR A 595 25.81 5.29 -13.35
N ASP A 596 24.61 5.64 -13.81
CA ASP A 596 24.28 7.03 -14.16
C ASP A 596 24.54 8.01 -12.99
N TYR A 597 24.27 7.57 -11.76
CA TYR A 597 24.56 8.36 -10.56
C TYR A 597 26.08 8.63 -10.38
N GLN A 598 26.92 7.62 -10.60
CA GLN A 598 28.37 7.77 -10.51
C GLN A 598 28.90 8.71 -11.60
N VAL A 599 28.37 8.60 -12.83
CA VAL A 599 28.71 9.52 -13.92
C VAL A 599 28.35 10.96 -13.56
N ILE A 600 27.16 11.19 -13.00
CA ILE A 600 26.72 12.53 -12.56
C ILE A 600 27.64 13.09 -11.47
N GLN A 601 28.01 12.28 -10.47
CA GLN A 601 28.97 12.69 -9.43
C GLN A 601 30.32 13.10 -10.02
N ASN A 602 30.83 12.34 -10.99
CA ASN A 602 32.09 12.65 -11.66
C ASN A 602 32.02 13.99 -12.40
N LYS A 603 30.95 14.23 -13.18
CA LYS A 603 30.73 15.48 -13.91
C LYS A 603 30.70 16.70 -13.00
N PHE A 604 30.00 16.61 -11.85
CA PHE A 604 29.97 17.68 -10.85
C PHE A 604 31.35 17.95 -10.25
N ARG A 605 32.07 16.88 -9.88
CA ARG A 605 33.43 16.96 -9.31
C ARG A 605 34.42 17.58 -10.28
N GLU A 606 34.35 17.25 -11.56
CA GLU A 606 35.20 17.84 -12.62
C GLU A 606 34.97 19.34 -12.79
N LYS A 607 33.77 19.84 -12.48
CA LYS A 607 33.44 21.27 -12.48
C LYS A 607 33.68 21.97 -11.14
N GLY A 608 34.25 21.27 -10.16
CA GLY A 608 34.64 21.83 -8.87
C GLY A 608 33.57 21.75 -7.77
N TYR A 609 32.45 21.07 -8.01
CA TYR A 609 31.42 20.83 -6.99
C TYR A 609 31.70 19.53 -6.23
N LYS A 610 31.63 19.58 -4.89
CA LYS A 610 31.84 18.42 -4.02
C LYS A 610 30.61 17.53 -3.97
N ASN A 611 29.44 18.14 -4.05
CA ASN A 611 28.15 17.46 -3.88
C ASN A 611 27.30 17.60 -5.14
N VAL A 612 26.53 16.55 -5.42
CA VAL A 612 25.39 16.59 -6.33
C VAL A 612 24.12 16.92 -5.53
N PRO A 613 23.06 17.46 -6.15
CA PRO A 613 21.76 17.55 -5.49
C PRO A 613 21.35 16.20 -4.89
N GLU A 614 20.69 16.22 -3.73
CA GLU A 614 20.12 15.03 -3.15
C GLU A 614 19.09 14.42 -4.11
N ILE A 615 19.11 13.10 -4.27
CA ILE A 615 18.20 12.41 -5.20
C ILE A 615 17.28 11.47 -4.43
N VAL A 616 15.98 11.65 -4.59
CA VAL A 616 14.97 10.69 -4.14
C VAL A 616 14.53 9.87 -5.35
N PHE A 617 15.12 8.70 -5.51
CA PHE A 617 14.67 7.72 -6.50
C PHE A 617 13.35 7.11 -6.01
N TRP A 618 12.28 7.33 -6.76
CA TRP A 618 10.95 6.85 -6.42
C TRP A 618 10.47 5.87 -7.49
N ASN A 619 10.59 4.58 -7.21
CA ASN A 619 10.24 3.53 -8.14
C ASN A 619 8.72 3.32 -8.24
N LEU A 620 8.18 3.35 -9.45
CA LEU A 620 6.75 3.24 -9.75
C LEU A 620 6.37 1.96 -10.51
N ARG A 621 7.33 1.14 -10.91
CA ARG A 621 7.11 -0.08 -11.69
C ARG A 621 8.06 -1.20 -11.23
N ASP A 622 7.61 -2.44 -11.39
CA ASP A 622 8.46 -3.60 -11.13
C ASP A 622 9.65 -3.60 -12.08
N SER A 623 10.86 -3.62 -11.51
CA SER A 623 12.13 -3.49 -12.20
C SER A 623 13.22 -4.22 -11.39
N LYS A 624 14.32 -4.57 -12.04
CA LYS A 624 15.54 -5.07 -11.36
C LYS A 624 16.56 -3.96 -11.11
N ALA A 625 16.36 -2.78 -11.68
CA ALA A 625 17.31 -1.68 -11.65
C ALA A 625 17.38 -1.05 -10.25
N THR A 626 18.58 -1.09 -9.67
CA THR A 626 18.90 -0.47 -8.39
C THR A 626 19.92 0.64 -8.63
N PRO A 627 19.52 1.92 -8.65
CA PRO A 627 20.41 3.01 -9.07
C PRO A 627 21.68 3.16 -8.23
N VAL A 628 21.59 2.83 -6.93
CA VAL A 628 22.68 2.97 -5.95
C VAL A 628 22.64 1.86 -4.90
N LEU A 629 23.74 1.71 -4.15
CA LEU A 629 23.81 0.83 -2.98
C LEU A 629 23.18 1.45 -1.73
N GLY A 630 22.83 0.63 -0.74
CA GLY A 630 22.01 1.03 0.41
C GLY A 630 22.62 2.10 1.34
N GLN A 631 23.94 2.29 1.30
CA GLN A 631 24.66 3.29 2.10
C GLN A 631 25.08 4.54 1.30
N GLN A 632 24.59 4.69 0.06
CA GLN A 632 24.93 5.85 -0.76
C GLN A 632 24.42 7.15 -0.12
N LYS A 633 25.35 8.04 0.24
CA LYS A 633 25.04 9.36 0.80
C LYS A 633 24.42 10.28 -0.24
N GLY A 634 23.49 11.12 0.21
CA GLY A 634 22.75 12.06 -0.63
C GLY A 634 21.64 11.42 -1.46
N VAL A 635 21.26 10.18 -1.14
CA VAL A 635 20.24 9.45 -1.91
C VAL A 635 19.19 8.83 -0.99
N ALA A 636 17.94 8.87 -1.43
CA ALA A 636 16.84 8.11 -0.87
C ALA A 636 16.26 7.18 -1.94
N MET A 637 15.80 6.00 -1.52
CA MET A 637 15.13 5.03 -2.39
C MET A 637 13.75 4.75 -1.81
N LEU A 638 12.71 5.17 -2.52
CA LEU A 638 11.30 4.99 -2.16
C LEU A 638 10.57 4.28 -3.30
N SER A 639 9.37 3.75 -3.03
CA SER A 639 8.57 3.16 -4.09
C SER A 639 7.08 3.08 -3.78
N GLY A 640 6.30 2.78 -4.81
CA GLY A 640 4.85 2.65 -4.73
C GLY A 640 4.12 3.97 -4.92
N TYR A 641 2.80 3.97 -4.73
CA TYR A 641 1.91 5.06 -5.18
C TYR A 641 1.44 5.98 -4.06
N SER A 642 1.93 5.75 -2.84
CA SER A 642 1.46 6.42 -1.65
C SER A 642 2.13 7.77 -1.43
N LYS A 643 1.32 8.81 -1.25
CA LYS A 643 1.76 10.12 -0.77
C LYS A 643 2.35 10.08 0.64
N ASN A 644 2.06 9.04 1.43
CA ASN A 644 2.43 8.99 2.84
C ASN A 644 3.94 8.96 3.02
N LEU A 645 4.70 8.34 2.11
CA LEU A 645 6.17 8.34 2.18
C LEU A 645 6.78 9.74 1.95
N MET A 646 6.02 10.70 1.40
CA MET A 646 6.49 12.07 1.25
C MET A 646 6.58 12.81 2.59
N THR A 647 5.84 12.36 3.62
CA THR A 647 5.86 12.95 4.97
C THR A 647 7.26 12.88 5.60
N LEU A 648 8.06 11.87 5.23
CA LEU A 648 9.46 11.72 5.65
C LEU A 648 10.31 12.96 5.32
N PHE A 649 9.95 13.73 4.30
CA PHE A 649 10.66 14.95 3.89
C PHE A 649 9.97 16.24 4.35
N LEU A 650 8.83 16.15 5.04
CA LEU A 650 8.09 17.28 5.61
C LEU A 650 8.37 17.46 7.11
N GLU A 651 8.70 16.38 7.82
CA GLU A 651 8.77 16.30 9.29
C GLU A 651 10.10 16.76 9.92
N GLY A 652 11.02 17.32 9.14
CA GLY A 652 12.29 17.87 9.62
C GLY A 652 13.53 17.31 8.91
N ASP A 653 14.71 17.61 9.45
CA ASP A 653 15.99 17.17 8.87
C ASP A 653 16.18 15.65 9.05
N LEU A 654 16.38 14.94 7.93
CA LEU A 654 16.67 13.51 7.91
C LEU A 654 18.12 13.20 8.33
N GLY A 655 18.92 14.24 8.62
CA GLY A 655 20.35 14.11 8.87
C GLY A 655 21.06 13.67 7.59
N GLU A 656 21.98 12.71 7.71
CA GLU A 656 22.62 12.13 6.52
C GLU A 656 21.65 11.23 5.76
N LEU A 657 21.27 11.66 4.56
CA LEU A 657 20.34 10.97 3.67
C LEU A 657 21.00 9.74 3.02
N THR A 658 20.62 8.54 3.45
CA THR A 658 20.97 7.27 2.80
C THR A 658 19.72 6.39 2.59
N PRO A 659 19.72 5.49 1.57
CA PRO A 659 18.57 4.63 1.32
C PRO A 659 18.13 3.79 2.53
N ILE A 660 19.07 3.17 3.25
CA ILE A 660 18.77 2.36 4.45
C ILE A 660 18.13 3.21 5.54
N ARG A 661 18.68 4.40 5.84
CA ARG A 661 18.14 5.27 6.90
C ARG A 661 16.73 5.75 6.58
N VAL A 662 16.44 6.04 5.31
CA VAL A 662 15.09 6.42 4.89
C VAL A 662 14.12 5.26 5.05
N MET A 663 14.52 4.03 4.69
CA MET A 663 13.72 2.83 4.95
C MET A 663 13.46 2.65 6.45
N GLU A 664 14.50 2.70 7.29
CA GLU A 664 14.38 2.56 8.75
C GLU A 664 13.44 3.61 9.34
N LYS A 665 13.56 4.87 8.89
CA LYS A 665 12.67 5.96 9.32
C LYS A 665 11.22 5.68 8.91
N ALA A 666 10.98 5.15 7.70
CA ALA A 666 9.65 4.81 7.19
C ALA A 666 8.93 3.71 8.00
N ILE A 667 9.66 2.96 8.83
CA ILE A 667 9.14 1.88 9.68
C ILE A 667 9.44 2.10 11.18
N SER A 668 9.73 3.35 11.56
CA SER A 668 10.09 3.73 12.94
C SER A 668 8.92 4.26 13.78
N GLY A 669 7.72 4.39 13.19
CA GLY A 669 6.53 4.86 13.89
C GLY A 669 6.13 4.00 15.09
N GLU A 670 5.44 4.59 16.06
CA GLU A 670 5.01 3.91 17.29
C GLU A 670 4.16 2.66 16.99
N GLU A 671 3.37 2.69 15.92
CA GLU A 671 2.54 1.57 15.51
C GLU A 671 3.34 0.30 15.15
N TYR A 672 4.63 0.44 14.82
CA TYR A 672 5.53 -0.68 14.52
C TYR A 672 6.11 -1.34 15.77
N SER A 673 5.97 -0.73 16.95
CA SER A 673 6.54 -1.25 18.21
C SER A 673 5.82 -2.49 18.73
N ASN A 674 4.54 -2.65 18.37
CA ASN A 674 3.69 -3.76 18.82
C ASN A 674 3.85 -5.04 17.99
N LEU A 675 4.72 -5.02 16.97
CA LEU A 675 4.94 -6.18 16.09
C LEU A 675 5.90 -7.18 16.74
N VAL A 676 5.53 -8.45 16.74
CA VAL A 676 6.27 -9.52 17.41
C VAL A 676 6.53 -10.68 16.45
N VAL A 677 7.75 -11.21 16.43
CA VAL A 677 8.10 -12.45 15.71
C VAL A 677 8.25 -13.57 16.74
N VAL A 678 7.60 -14.72 16.49
CA VAL A 678 7.51 -15.83 17.47
C VAL A 678 7.88 -17.20 16.92
N ASP A 679 8.12 -17.31 15.61
CA ASP A 679 8.48 -18.57 14.93
C ASP A 679 9.98 -18.73 14.71
#